data_AF-A0A6A3C307-F1
#
_entry.id   AF-A0A6A3C307-F1
#
_cell.length_a   1.000
_cell.length_b   1.000
_cell.length_c   1.000
_cell.angle_alpha   90.00
_cell.angle_beta   90.00
_cell.angle_gamma   90.00
#
_symmetry.space_group_name_H-M   'P 1'
#
loop_
_entity.id
_entity.type
_entity.pdbx_description
1 polymer ?
#
loop_
_entity_poly.entity_id
_entity_poly.type
_entity_poly.pdbx_seq_one_letter_code
_entity_poly.pdbx_strand_id
1 'polypeptide(L)'
;MVFQDFDFIQERRRQERQRVLKQRITIALSILVLAGIAAAVAMAIVSMKSRTENSNKKENKGDSNNSDQNKSNHQTPPSSSPPSPKPTKPSAPNVRPPKPSSPKAPAPSPRKSPPAPAPFPKPPSPIRAPAPFPKPPSLTPTPAPFPEPPSSTPAPSPSPLSTPLSLPLLPARIPSSPSPSPAPKPSSLPTLPSPIPSSPSPSPTPSPLPPLPALIPSSPSPSPSPSPSPTPSPLPPLLAPIPSHPPTPAPVLAPALAPSAAPKELVTSFCEGTTYKSLCSDTLVKTIAQNPNLATQPKELVKSFITSTTEELDKAFAKASMIILHTELERRAFDVCREVMENAKEELQSSVDRIRTIVPGKQPTDGDLTNWLSAVMSYQETCVDSFPEGPLKLQFGTTLNSSEVYTSNSLAVVSEMAGLMNPHQEKPTLKRRLLQTRFPLLAEDGLPIWINVEERRLLKEEEDDTPTPNVTVAQDGSGKFRTINEALAAMPPTYEGRYVIFVKKGVYAETVIITKKMVNLTMYGEGSQKSIITGDKNFVDGIPTYHTATFVVAAPGFMAKSMGFRNTAGPNKHQAVAARVSSDKTIFLNCRFEGFQDTLYAHTHRQFYRSCVITGTIDFIFGDAAAVFQNCLIYVRQPNPNQKNIVTAQGRKDKQETTGFVLQNCKILPEALFKPVANQFKSYLGRPWKLYSRTIVMESLIDGFVDPAGWLEWQGDFALDTLFYGEFNNTGPGARTDHRVKWAGRRDINREEAMKYTVETFLEGTWVKEAGANVRMGLGS
;
A
#
# COMPACT_ATOMS: atom_id res chain seq x y z
N MET A 1 -22.30 -39.05 -3.67
CA MET A 1 -21.81 -38.08 -4.67
C MET A 1 -20.28 -38.02 -4.56
N VAL A 2 -19.56 -39.04 -5.05
CA VAL A 2 -18.09 -39.18 -4.82
C VAL A 2 -17.30 -39.40 -6.12
N PHE A 3 -17.98 -39.66 -7.24
CA PHE A 3 -17.32 -39.93 -8.53
C PHE A 3 -17.05 -38.67 -9.38
N GLN A 4 -17.73 -37.55 -9.13
CA GLN A 4 -17.56 -36.33 -9.95
C GLN A 4 -16.22 -35.60 -9.71
N ASP A 5 -15.61 -35.73 -8.53
CA ASP A 5 -14.32 -35.10 -8.23
C ASP A 5 -13.16 -35.69 -9.04
N PHE A 6 -13.23 -36.98 -9.39
CA PHE A 6 -12.15 -37.66 -10.09
C PHE A 6 -11.99 -37.19 -11.53
N ASP A 7 -13.10 -36.96 -12.25
CA ASP A 7 -13.07 -36.43 -13.61
C ASP A 7 -12.54 -34.99 -13.64
N PHE A 8 -12.92 -34.17 -12.66
CA PHE A 8 -12.40 -32.81 -12.51
C PHE A 8 -10.89 -32.79 -12.24
N ILE A 9 -10.38 -33.72 -11.42
CA ILE A 9 -8.95 -33.90 -11.18
C ILE A 9 -8.21 -34.40 -12.43
N GLN A 10 -8.79 -35.30 -13.23
CA GLN A 10 -8.18 -35.74 -14.48
C GLN A 10 -8.10 -34.62 -15.52
N GLU A 11 -9.19 -33.89 -15.76
CA GLU A 11 -9.21 -32.85 -16.78
C GLU A 11 -8.33 -31.65 -16.38
N ARG A 12 -8.24 -31.32 -15.08
CA ARG A 12 -7.25 -30.36 -14.56
C ARG A 12 -5.81 -30.77 -14.89
N ARG A 13 -5.42 -32.04 -14.64
CA ARG A 13 -4.09 -32.57 -15.02
C ARG A 13 -3.85 -32.54 -16.54
N ARG A 14 -4.91 -32.68 -17.34
CA ARG A 14 -4.87 -32.58 -18.81
C ARG A 14 -4.59 -31.15 -19.28
N GLN A 15 -5.27 -30.17 -18.68
CA GLN A 15 -5.05 -28.75 -18.94
C GLN A 15 -3.66 -28.28 -18.49
N GLU A 16 -3.18 -28.73 -17.32
CA GLU A 16 -1.83 -28.46 -16.83
C GLU A 16 -0.76 -28.99 -17.82
N ARG A 17 -0.92 -30.24 -18.32
CA ARG A 17 -0.04 -30.80 -19.37
C ARG A 17 -0.08 -29.99 -20.66
N GLN A 18 -1.25 -29.53 -21.10
CA GLN A 18 -1.36 -28.65 -22.28
C GLN A 18 -0.70 -27.28 -22.07
N ARG A 19 -0.82 -26.67 -20.88
CA ARG A 19 -0.16 -25.40 -20.55
C ARG A 19 1.36 -25.54 -20.59
N VAL A 20 1.92 -26.58 -19.95
CA VAL A 20 3.36 -26.87 -19.98
C VAL A 20 3.86 -27.15 -21.41
N LEU A 21 3.08 -27.87 -22.23
CA LEU A 21 3.43 -28.11 -23.64
C LEU A 21 3.44 -26.81 -24.46
N LYS A 22 2.41 -25.97 -24.33
CA LYS A 22 2.36 -24.66 -24.99
C LYS A 22 3.52 -23.77 -24.55
N GLN A 23 3.82 -23.70 -23.26
CA GLN A 23 4.95 -22.92 -22.74
C GLN A 23 6.30 -23.38 -23.31
N ARG A 24 6.53 -24.70 -23.43
CA ARG A 24 7.74 -25.24 -24.07
C ARG A 24 7.84 -24.88 -25.55
N ILE A 25 6.72 -24.92 -26.29
CA ILE A 25 6.66 -24.50 -27.70
C ILE A 25 6.96 -23.00 -27.83
N THR A 26 6.36 -22.15 -26.99
CA THR A 26 6.64 -20.70 -26.97
C THR A 26 8.12 -20.42 -26.71
N ILE A 27 8.73 -21.07 -25.72
CA ILE A 27 10.18 -20.91 -25.41
C ILE A 27 11.05 -21.33 -26.62
N ALA A 28 10.73 -22.46 -27.27
CA ALA A 28 11.46 -22.90 -28.45
C ALA A 28 11.36 -21.91 -29.62
N LEU A 29 10.18 -21.32 -29.85
CA LEU A 29 9.97 -20.29 -30.87
C LEU A 29 10.72 -18.98 -30.52
N SER A 30 10.72 -18.55 -29.25
CA SER A 30 11.51 -17.39 -28.81
C SER A 30 13.01 -17.58 -29.01
N ILE A 31 13.53 -18.79 -28.76
CA ILE A 31 14.95 -19.12 -29.02
C ILE A 31 15.26 -19.08 -30.53
N LEU A 32 14.38 -19.59 -31.38
CA LEU A 32 14.54 -19.52 -32.85
C LEU A 32 14.53 -18.07 -33.36
N VAL A 33 13.65 -17.22 -32.84
CA VAL A 33 13.61 -15.78 -33.19
C VAL A 33 14.89 -15.07 -32.75
N LEU A 34 15.38 -15.33 -31.54
CA LEU A 34 16.65 -14.75 -31.06
C LEU A 34 17.86 -15.22 -31.90
N ALA A 35 17.89 -16.49 -32.30
CA ALA A 35 18.93 -17.01 -33.19
C ALA A 35 18.87 -16.34 -34.58
N GLY A 36 17.68 -16.12 -35.13
CA GLY A 36 17.48 -15.39 -36.38
C GLY A 36 17.95 -13.93 -36.31
N ILE A 37 17.66 -13.23 -35.21
CA ILE A 37 18.13 -11.86 -34.97
C ILE A 37 19.67 -11.83 -34.85
N ALA A 38 20.27 -12.77 -34.11
CA ALA A 38 21.73 -12.87 -33.98
C ALA A 38 22.41 -13.12 -35.34
N ALA A 39 21.84 -13.99 -36.19
CA ALA A 39 22.33 -14.23 -37.54
C ALA A 39 22.22 -12.99 -38.44
N ALA A 40 21.12 -12.24 -38.36
CA ALA A 40 20.93 -10.99 -39.10
C ALA A 40 21.95 -9.90 -38.67
N VAL A 41 22.22 -9.77 -37.37
CA VAL A 41 23.24 -8.85 -36.83
C VAL A 41 24.64 -9.27 -37.29
N ALA A 42 24.98 -10.56 -37.27
CA ALA A 42 26.26 -11.05 -37.79
C ALA A 42 26.45 -10.73 -39.29
N MET A 43 25.41 -10.97 -40.10
CA MET A 43 25.41 -10.64 -41.53
C MET A 43 25.55 -9.12 -41.79
N ALA A 44 24.93 -8.28 -40.96
CA ALA A 44 25.10 -6.83 -41.03
C ALA A 44 26.54 -6.41 -40.70
N ILE A 45 27.15 -6.94 -39.64
CA ILE A 45 28.54 -6.65 -39.24
C ILE A 45 29.52 -7.05 -40.36
N VAL A 46 29.34 -8.23 -40.96
CA VAL A 46 30.16 -8.68 -42.11
C VAL A 46 29.98 -7.75 -43.32
N SER A 47 28.75 -7.32 -43.61
CA SER A 47 28.43 -6.41 -44.71
C SER A 47 28.95 -4.98 -44.51
N MET A 48 29.11 -4.54 -43.26
CA MET A 48 29.75 -3.27 -42.92
C MET A 48 31.28 -3.37 -43.07
N LYS A 49 31.89 -4.45 -42.58
CA LYS A 49 33.35 -4.67 -42.68
C LYS A 49 33.83 -4.75 -44.14
N SER A 50 33.09 -5.45 -45.01
CA SER A 50 33.42 -5.55 -46.44
C SER A 50 33.25 -4.23 -47.21
N ARG A 51 32.46 -3.28 -46.69
CA ARG A 51 32.41 -1.90 -47.20
C ARG A 51 33.64 -1.11 -46.77
N THR A 52 34.07 -1.22 -45.51
CA THR A 52 35.30 -0.55 -45.01
C THR A 52 36.55 -1.00 -45.78
N GLU A 53 36.69 -2.31 -46.02
CA GLU A 53 37.83 -2.86 -46.78
C GLU A 53 37.85 -2.40 -48.25
N ASN A 54 36.68 -2.16 -48.86
CA ASN A 54 36.59 -1.59 -50.20
C ASN A 54 36.86 -0.07 -50.26
N SER A 55 36.57 0.69 -49.20
CA SER A 55 36.95 2.11 -49.11
C SER A 55 38.47 2.27 -49.01
N ASN A 56 39.13 1.55 -48.10
CA ASN A 56 40.59 1.65 -47.90
C ASN A 56 41.40 1.24 -49.15
N LYS A 57 40.79 0.48 -50.08
CA LYS A 57 41.41 0.09 -51.35
C LYS A 57 41.29 1.16 -52.46
N LYS A 58 40.57 2.27 -52.21
CA LYS A 58 40.45 3.42 -53.14
C LYS A 58 41.36 4.60 -52.82
N GLU A 59 41.77 4.80 -51.57
CA GLU A 59 42.62 5.94 -51.19
C GLU A 59 44.12 5.75 -51.51
N ASN A 60 44.63 4.51 -51.53
CA ASN A 60 46.03 4.21 -51.86
C ASN A 60 46.32 4.29 -53.39
N LYS A 61 46.01 5.44 -54.01
CA LYS A 61 46.46 5.80 -55.36
C LYS A 61 46.53 7.32 -55.58
N GLY A 62 47.23 8.03 -54.69
CA GLY A 62 47.48 9.47 -54.79
C GLY A 62 48.84 9.88 -54.22
N ASP A 63 49.76 10.18 -55.14
CA ASP A 63 50.98 10.98 -55.03
C ASP A 63 52.12 10.64 -54.04
N SER A 64 53.30 11.11 -54.43
CA SER A 64 54.63 10.79 -53.90
C SER A 64 55.40 12.05 -53.49
N ASN A 65 56.58 11.84 -52.89
CA ASN A 65 57.58 12.86 -52.48
C ASN A 65 57.21 13.58 -51.17
N ASN A 66 58.16 13.94 -50.29
CA ASN A 66 59.62 14.00 -50.44
C ASN A 66 60.35 13.52 -49.15
N SER A 67 61.64 13.15 -49.26
CA SER A 67 62.56 12.96 -48.11
C SER A 67 63.11 14.33 -47.64
N ASP A 68 63.84 14.53 -46.54
CA ASP A 68 64.80 13.75 -45.71
C ASP A 68 64.76 14.32 -44.23
N GLN A 69 65.50 13.92 -43.17
CA GLN A 69 66.77 13.19 -43.00
C GLN A 69 66.98 12.71 -41.53
N ASN A 70 67.76 11.63 -41.29
CA ASN A 70 68.55 11.29 -40.07
C ASN A 70 67.88 11.14 -38.66
N LYS A 71 68.41 10.35 -37.69
CA LYS A 71 69.15 9.05 -37.69
C LYS A 71 69.34 8.50 -36.25
N SER A 72 69.08 7.19 -36.05
CA SER A 72 69.62 6.30 -34.97
C SER A 72 69.31 6.65 -33.47
N ASN A 73 69.44 5.77 -32.46
CA ASN A 73 69.77 4.33 -32.41
C ASN A 73 69.19 3.57 -31.18
N HIS A 74 69.34 2.23 -31.17
CA HIS A 74 69.42 1.21 -30.07
C HIS A 74 69.46 1.61 -28.55
N GLN A 75 69.15 0.76 -27.54
CA GLN A 75 68.94 -0.72 -27.44
C GLN A 75 68.18 -1.15 -26.13
N THR A 76 67.83 -2.45 -25.99
CA THR A 76 67.36 -3.15 -24.75
C THR A 76 68.53 -3.77 -23.94
N PRO A 77 68.41 -4.30 -22.68
CA PRO A 77 67.97 -5.71 -22.38
C PRO A 77 67.40 -5.91 -20.89
N PRO A 78 67.39 -7.07 -20.16
CA PRO A 78 66.32 -7.41 -19.16
C PRO A 78 66.70 -8.08 -17.78
N SER A 79 65.68 -8.53 -16.99
CA SER A 79 65.69 -9.66 -15.98
C SER A 79 66.51 -9.53 -14.65
N SER A 80 66.45 -10.43 -13.63
CA SER A 80 65.32 -10.95 -12.79
C SER A 80 65.77 -11.76 -11.52
N SER A 81 65.08 -11.60 -10.37
CA SER A 81 64.94 -12.57 -9.21
C SER A 81 66.01 -12.58 -8.03
N PRO A 82 65.96 -13.46 -6.97
CA PRO A 82 65.91 -13.12 -5.50
C PRO A 82 67.12 -13.70 -4.65
N PRO A 83 67.16 -13.93 -3.28
CA PRO A 83 66.17 -13.90 -2.16
C PRO A 83 66.63 -13.25 -0.79
N SER A 84 66.60 -13.97 0.37
CA SER A 84 66.79 -13.48 1.78
C SER A 84 67.48 -14.50 2.72
N PRO A 85 68.07 -14.15 3.90
CA PRO A 85 67.64 -14.76 5.22
C PRO A 85 68.05 -14.14 6.62
N LYS A 86 67.19 -14.35 7.66
CA LYS A 86 67.47 -14.72 9.12
C LYS A 86 68.15 -13.69 10.13
N PRO A 87 68.46 -14.02 11.44
CA PRO A 87 67.51 -14.05 12.61
C PRO A 87 68.06 -13.60 14.03
N THR A 88 67.25 -13.58 15.13
CA THR A 88 67.63 -13.94 16.57
C THR A 88 66.46 -13.90 17.62
N LYS A 89 66.71 -14.18 18.93
CA LYS A 89 65.78 -14.47 20.08
C LYS A 89 66.54 -14.26 21.45
N PRO A 90 66.09 -14.64 22.70
CA PRO A 90 64.82 -14.53 23.49
C PRO A 90 64.99 -13.96 24.96
N SER A 91 63.93 -13.80 25.78
CA SER A 91 63.90 -14.09 27.27
C SER A 91 62.55 -13.79 28.01
N ALA A 92 62.37 -14.35 29.23
CA ALA A 92 61.28 -14.18 30.26
C ALA A 92 61.74 -14.88 31.58
N PRO A 93 60.98 -15.07 32.71
CA PRO A 93 59.66 -14.56 33.21
C PRO A 93 59.64 -14.10 34.72
N ASN A 94 58.48 -13.67 35.30
CA ASN A 94 57.86 -14.11 36.61
C ASN A 94 56.96 -13.12 37.45
N VAL A 95 55.75 -13.60 37.84
CA VAL A 95 55.09 -13.58 39.19
C VAL A 95 54.46 -12.28 39.81
N ARG A 96 53.57 -12.51 40.81
CA ARG A 96 52.48 -11.73 41.50
C ARG A 96 52.91 -11.27 42.95
N PRO A 97 52.11 -10.70 43.92
CA PRO A 97 50.63 -10.51 44.07
C PRO A 97 50.16 -9.06 44.56
N PRO A 98 49.34 -8.76 45.64
CA PRO A 98 48.19 -7.81 45.47
C PRO A 98 47.81 -6.78 46.61
N LYS A 99 46.90 -5.83 46.28
CA LYS A 99 45.89 -5.11 47.13
C LYS A 99 46.26 -4.37 48.46
N PRO A 100 45.58 -3.24 48.76
CA PRO A 100 44.90 -3.09 50.08
C PRO A 100 43.48 -2.47 49.99
N SER A 101 42.92 -1.94 51.10
CA SER A 101 41.46 -1.72 51.29
C SER A 101 41.04 -0.59 52.25
N SER A 102 39.88 0.04 51.94
CA SER A 102 38.92 0.72 52.86
C SER A 102 39.36 1.95 53.67
N PRO A 103 38.40 2.85 53.99
CA PRO A 103 37.83 2.88 55.36
C PRO A 103 36.29 2.89 55.40
N LYS A 104 35.69 3.06 56.60
CA LYS A 104 34.29 2.73 56.94
C LYS A 104 33.78 3.55 58.13
N ALA A 105 32.60 4.20 58.05
CA ALA A 105 31.72 4.64 59.17
C ALA A 105 30.58 5.57 58.66
N PRO A 106 29.51 5.84 59.44
CA PRO A 106 28.88 5.05 60.51
C PRO A 106 27.42 4.65 60.14
N ALA A 107 26.70 3.99 61.05
CA ALA A 107 25.29 3.60 60.87
C ALA A 107 24.35 4.29 61.89
N PRO A 108 23.09 4.60 61.53
CA PRO A 108 22.04 4.99 62.48
C PRO A 108 21.23 3.78 62.99
N SER A 109 20.76 3.89 64.24
CA SER A 109 19.98 2.87 64.96
C SER A 109 18.48 2.82 64.56
N PRO A 110 17.74 1.74 64.85
CA PRO A 110 16.43 1.49 64.24
C PRO A 110 15.31 2.41 64.75
N ARG A 111 14.38 2.78 63.86
CA ARG A 111 13.17 3.53 64.19
C ARG A 111 11.93 2.63 64.16
N LYS A 112 11.01 2.88 65.10
CA LYS A 112 9.86 2.05 65.46
C LYS A 112 8.89 1.83 64.30
N SER A 113 8.31 0.64 64.24
CA SER A 113 7.15 0.33 63.39
C SER A 113 5.90 1.14 63.82
N PRO A 114 5.10 1.64 62.87
CA PRO A 114 3.77 2.18 63.15
C PRO A 114 2.75 1.04 63.44
N PRO A 115 1.66 1.31 64.16
CA PRO A 115 0.63 0.31 64.48
C PRO A 115 -0.24 -0.04 63.26
N ALA A 116 -0.83 -1.23 63.27
CA ALA A 116 -1.79 -1.65 62.25
C ALA A 116 -3.11 -0.85 62.35
N PRO A 117 -3.73 -0.46 61.22
CA PRO A 117 -5.04 0.18 61.21
C PRO A 117 -6.14 -0.80 61.64
N ALA A 118 -7.08 -0.32 62.45
CA ALA A 118 -8.23 -1.12 62.90
C ALA A 118 -9.24 -1.34 61.75
N PRO A 119 -9.97 -2.48 61.75
CA PRO A 119 -10.96 -2.78 60.70
C PRO A 119 -12.21 -1.91 60.85
N PHE A 120 -12.54 -1.13 59.82
CA PHE A 120 -13.80 -0.39 59.73
C PHE A 120 -14.96 -1.29 59.24
N PRO A 121 -16.23 -0.96 59.56
CA PRO A 121 -17.33 -1.92 59.58
C PRO A 121 -17.91 -2.27 58.20
N LYS A 122 -18.59 -3.44 58.14
CA LYS A 122 -19.25 -3.98 56.95
C LYS A 122 -20.46 -3.14 56.52
N PRO A 123 -20.59 -2.78 55.22
CA PRO A 123 -21.87 -2.41 54.61
C PRO A 123 -22.86 -3.60 54.55
N PRO A 124 -24.17 -3.35 54.37
CA PRO A 124 -25.22 -4.37 54.48
C PRO A 124 -25.35 -5.30 53.25
N SER A 125 -25.99 -6.46 53.47
CA SER A 125 -26.09 -7.56 52.50
C SER A 125 -27.12 -7.33 51.38
N PRO A 126 -26.76 -7.52 50.09
CA PRO A 126 -27.73 -7.61 49.00
C PRO A 126 -28.42 -8.98 48.94
N ILE A 127 -29.74 -8.91 49.07
CA ILE A 127 -30.82 -9.84 48.66
C ILE A 127 -30.41 -11.20 48.01
N ARG A 128 -30.92 -12.25 48.63
CA ARG A 128 -31.00 -13.67 48.22
C ARG A 128 -31.29 -13.92 46.73
N ALA A 129 -30.40 -14.64 46.04
CA ALA A 129 -30.65 -15.22 44.71
C ALA A 129 -31.62 -16.43 44.77
N PRO A 130 -32.39 -16.71 43.70
CA PRO A 130 -33.27 -17.88 43.62
C PRO A 130 -32.50 -19.21 43.48
N ALA A 131 -33.15 -20.31 43.84
CA ALA A 131 -32.54 -21.65 43.84
C ALA A 131 -32.32 -22.24 42.44
N PRO A 132 -31.30 -23.10 42.23
CA PRO A 132 -31.08 -23.78 40.96
C PRO A 132 -32.12 -24.88 40.69
N PHE A 133 -32.54 -25.00 39.43
CA PHE A 133 -33.39 -26.10 38.96
C PHE A 133 -32.64 -27.45 38.93
N PRO A 134 -33.33 -28.59 39.07
CA PRO A 134 -32.72 -29.91 39.23
C PRO A 134 -32.10 -30.47 37.94
N LYS A 135 -31.10 -31.35 38.09
CA LYS A 135 -30.52 -32.14 36.99
C LYS A 135 -31.47 -33.27 36.55
N PRO A 136 -31.62 -33.54 35.24
CA PRO A 136 -32.10 -34.83 34.76
C PRO A 136 -31.03 -35.93 34.99
N PRO A 137 -31.44 -37.23 35.04
CA PRO A 137 -30.59 -38.31 35.53
C PRO A 137 -29.60 -38.87 34.48
N SER A 138 -28.54 -39.52 34.98
CA SER A 138 -27.56 -40.27 34.20
C SER A 138 -27.97 -41.73 33.99
N LEU A 139 -27.80 -42.25 32.78
CA LEU A 139 -27.74 -43.69 32.51
C LEU A 139 -26.45 -44.01 31.73
N THR A 140 -25.54 -44.71 32.38
CA THR A 140 -24.48 -45.49 31.72
C THR A 140 -24.95 -46.94 31.55
N PRO A 141 -24.27 -47.73 30.71
CA PRO A 141 -23.33 -48.70 31.27
C PRO A 141 -21.95 -48.68 30.57
N THR A 142 -20.96 -49.25 31.27
CA THR A 142 -19.53 -49.20 30.95
C THR A 142 -19.10 -50.30 29.96
N PRO A 143 -18.16 -50.03 29.02
CA PRO A 143 -17.59 -51.04 28.10
C PRO A 143 -16.25 -51.63 28.58
N ALA A 144 -16.01 -52.92 28.30
CA ALA A 144 -14.71 -53.61 28.28
C ALA A 144 -14.89 -55.10 27.88
N PRO A 145 -13.85 -55.84 27.43
CA PRO A 145 -12.63 -55.44 26.74
C PRO A 145 -12.36 -56.27 25.44
N PHE A 146 -11.41 -55.82 24.61
CA PHE A 146 -10.67 -56.67 23.65
C PHE A 146 -9.18 -56.26 23.63
N PRO A 147 -8.24 -57.16 23.29
CA PRO A 147 -6.83 -57.06 23.72
C PRO A 147 -5.89 -56.25 22.80
N GLU A 148 -4.68 -56.00 23.30
CA GLU A 148 -3.63 -55.12 22.73
C GLU A 148 -2.79 -55.75 21.60
N PRO A 149 -2.19 -54.95 20.70
CA PRO A 149 -1.21 -55.38 19.69
C PRO A 149 0.26 -55.01 20.04
N PRO A 150 1.25 -55.88 19.79
CA PRO A 150 2.67 -55.55 19.96
C PRO A 150 3.37 -55.07 18.66
N SER A 151 3.91 -53.85 18.72
CA SER A 151 5.14 -53.32 18.10
C SER A 151 5.82 -54.01 16.87
N SER A 152 6.09 -53.22 15.82
CA SER A 152 7.47 -53.00 15.30
C SER A 152 7.57 -51.93 14.20
N THR A 153 8.66 -51.15 14.20
CA THR A 153 9.17 -50.29 13.10
C THR A 153 10.60 -50.76 12.74
N PRO A 154 11.30 -50.22 11.72
CA PRO A 154 10.91 -49.44 10.53
C PRO A 154 11.33 -50.14 9.20
N ALA A 155 11.22 -49.45 8.04
CA ALA A 155 11.74 -49.94 6.75
C ALA A 155 12.47 -48.85 5.93
N PRO A 156 13.66 -49.12 5.35
CA PRO A 156 14.36 -48.18 4.45
C PRO A 156 14.53 -48.65 2.99
N SER A 157 14.44 -47.69 2.06
CA SER A 157 15.09 -47.61 0.72
C SER A 157 15.36 -48.86 -0.15
N PRO A 158 14.83 -48.92 -1.40
CA PRO A 158 15.24 -49.90 -2.42
C PRO A 158 16.30 -49.37 -3.40
N SER A 159 17.24 -50.23 -3.80
CA SER A 159 18.09 -50.13 -5.01
C SER A 159 18.66 -51.54 -5.35
N PRO A 160 19.08 -51.80 -6.61
CA PRO A 160 18.63 -53.04 -7.27
C PRO A 160 19.71 -54.10 -7.57
N LEU A 161 19.29 -55.35 -7.84
CA LEU A 161 19.88 -56.21 -8.90
C LEU A 161 19.06 -57.49 -9.27
N SER A 162 19.19 -57.90 -10.53
CA SER A 162 19.18 -59.27 -11.14
C SER A 162 18.21 -60.42 -10.73
N THR A 163 17.54 -60.96 -11.78
CA THR A 163 17.30 -62.39 -12.17
C THR A 163 18.11 -63.50 -11.45
N PRO A 164 17.60 -64.76 -11.28
CA PRO A 164 16.94 -65.64 -12.29
C PRO A 164 15.52 -66.16 -11.86
N LEU A 165 14.67 -66.84 -12.65
CA LEU A 165 14.76 -67.73 -13.83
C LEU A 165 14.98 -69.24 -13.53
N SER A 166 13.91 -70.01 -13.27
CA SER A 166 13.65 -71.38 -13.81
C SER A 166 12.31 -72.02 -13.38
N LEU A 167 11.83 -72.95 -14.22
CA LEU A 167 10.66 -73.86 -14.12
C LEU A 167 11.12 -75.27 -13.64
N PRO A 168 10.31 -76.37 -13.65
CA PRO A 168 8.83 -76.56 -13.73
C PRO A 168 8.27 -77.54 -12.64
N LEU A 169 6.94 -77.78 -12.61
CA LEU A 169 6.30 -79.10 -12.90
C LEU A 169 4.78 -79.18 -12.57
N LEU A 170 4.12 -80.16 -13.22
CA LEU A 170 2.67 -80.48 -13.31
C LEU A 170 2.28 -81.68 -12.39
N PRO A 171 1.06 -82.29 -12.40
CA PRO A 171 -0.23 -81.99 -13.07
C PRO A 171 -1.54 -82.15 -12.20
N ALA A 172 -2.71 -81.94 -12.85
CA ALA A 172 -4.03 -82.59 -12.60
C ALA A 172 -4.90 -82.11 -11.38
N ARG A 173 -6.25 -82.29 -11.36
CA ARG A 173 -7.20 -82.90 -12.33
C ARG A 173 -8.60 -82.24 -12.31
N ILE A 174 -9.30 -82.32 -13.45
CA ILE A 174 -10.71 -81.96 -13.74
C ILE A 174 -11.69 -83.01 -13.12
N PRO A 175 -12.90 -82.66 -12.59
CA PRO A 175 -14.12 -82.73 -13.41
C PRO A 175 -15.35 -81.82 -13.10
N SER A 176 -16.19 -81.72 -14.15
CA SER A 176 -17.67 -81.59 -14.18
C SER A 176 -18.41 -80.28 -13.79
N SER A 177 -19.31 -79.88 -14.70
CA SER A 177 -20.45 -78.96 -14.52
C SER A 177 -21.75 -79.75 -14.22
N PRO A 178 -22.92 -79.10 -13.98
CA PRO A 178 -23.80 -78.74 -15.11
C PRO A 178 -24.61 -77.42 -14.94
N SER A 179 -25.27 -77.00 -16.03
CA SER A 179 -26.29 -75.92 -16.07
C SER A 179 -27.71 -76.46 -15.82
N PRO A 180 -28.74 -75.62 -15.53
CA PRO A 180 -29.55 -75.03 -16.61
C PRO A 180 -30.16 -73.62 -16.34
N SER A 181 -30.86 -73.09 -17.35
CA SER A 181 -31.67 -71.84 -17.40
C SER A 181 -33.12 -72.06 -16.90
N PRO A 182 -34.13 -71.14 -17.03
CA PRO A 182 -34.18 -69.76 -17.54
C PRO A 182 -34.97 -68.75 -16.63
N ALA A 183 -35.42 -67.60 -17.17
CA ALA A 183 -36.14 -66.53 -16.46
C ALA A 183 -37.65 -66.42 -16.83
N PRO A 184 -38.46 -65.67 -16.05
CA PRO A 184 -39.71 -65.07 -16.55
C PRO A 184 -39.91 -63.56 -16.24
N LYS A 185 -40.90 -62.93 -16.92
CA LYS A 185 -41.46 -61.57 -16.65
C LYS A 185 -42.89 -61.67 -16.09
N PRO A 186 -43.39 -60.64 -15.40
CA PRO A 186 -44.62 -59.90 -15.81
C PRO A 186 -44.40 -58.35 -15.77
N SER A 187 -44.99 -57.43 -16.55
CA SER A 187 -46.41 -57.02 -16.83
C SER A 187 -47.17 -56.47 -15.61
N SER A 188 -48.00 -55.40 -15.67
CA SER A 188 -48.23 -54.32 -16.67
C SER A 188 -49.18 -53.22 -16.12
N LEU A 189 -49.14 -52.01 -16.70
CA LEU A 189 -50.07 -50.85 -16.69
C LEU A 189 -51.51 -50.98 -16.11
N PRO A 190 -52.08 -49.86 -15.61
CA PRO A 190 -53.08 -49.15 -16.42
C PRO A 190 -52.90 -47.62 -16.53
N THR A 191 -53.67 -46.99 -17.43
CA THR A 191 -53.50 -45.62 -17.94
C THR A 191 -54.72 -44.70 -17.65
N LEU A 192 -54.49 -43.39 -17.83
CA LEU A 192 -55.40 -42.28 -18.29
C LEU A 192 -55.92 -41.29 -17.21
N PRO A 193 -56.28 -40.04 -17.58
CA PRO A 193 -56.15 -39.36 -18.89
C PRO A 193 -55.37 -38.02 -18.88
N SER A 194 -55.06 -37.50 -20.06
CA SER A 194 -54.56 -36.12 -20.27
C SER A 194 -55.70 -35.13 -20.56
N PRO A 195 -55.46 -33.82 -20.39
CA PRO A 195 -56.03 -32.85 -21.33
C PRO A 195 -55.02 -31.80 -21.85
N ILE A 196 -55.06 -31.61 -23.18
CA ILE A 196 -54.95 -30.36 -23.96
C ILE A 196 -53.74 -29.40 -23.70
N PRO A 197 -52.95 -29.03 -24.72
CA PRO A 197 -51.86 -28.06 -24.59
C PRO A 197 -52.35 -26.60 -24.60
N SER A 198 -51.79 -25.76 -23.73
CA SER A 198 -51.95 -24.29 -23.78
C SER A 198 -50.77 -23.64 -24.52
N SER A 199 -51.10 -22.77 -25.47
CA SER A 199 -50.15 -21.93 -26.23
C SER A 199 -49.44 -20.89 -25.34
N PRO A 200 -48.24 -20.40 -25.72
CA PRO A 200 -47.54 -19.39 -24.95
C PRO A 200 -48.31 -18.06 -24.87
N SER A 201 -48.26 -17.43 -23.70
CA SER A 201 -48.75 -16.06 -23.46
C SER A 201 -47.57 -15.17 -23.01
N PRO A 202 -47.62 -13.86 -23.26
CA PRO A 202 -46.42 -13.13 -23.66
C PRO A 202 -45.51 -12.67 -22.52
N SER A 203 -44.25 -12.45 -22.89
CA SER A 203 -43.28 -11.68 -22.12
C SER A 203 -43.83 -10.30 -21.71
N PRO A 204 -43.59 -9.82 -20.48
CA PRO A 204 -43.92 -8.46 -20.10
C PRO A 204 -43.01 -7.49 -20.86
N THR A 205 -43.58 -6.77 -21.83
CA THR A 205 -42.91 -5.66 -22.54
C THR A 205 -42.50 -4.60 -21.51
N PRO A 206 -41.26 -4.08 -21.54
CA PRO A 206 -40.87 -3.00 -20.63
C PRO A 206 -41.70 -1.75 -20.90
N SER A 207 -42.27 -1.16 -19.85
CA SER A 207 -42.91 0.15 -19.94
C SER A 207 -41.88 1.21 -20.38
N PRO A 208 -42.24 2.14 -21.29
CA PRO A 208 -41.29 3.12 -21.78
C PRO A 208 -40.86 4.09 -20.67
N LEU A 209 -39.58 4.47 -20.70
CA LEU A 209 -39.05 5.54 -19.87
C LEU A 209 -39.76 6.88 -20.17
N PRO A 210 -40.00 7.74 -19.17
CA PRO A 210 -40.49 9.09 -19.42
C PRO A 210 -39.44 9.88 -20.24
N PRO A 211 -39.86 10.74 -21.19
CA PRO A 211 -38.94 11.46 -22.04
C PRO A 211 -38.11 12.48 -21.25
N LEU A 212 -36.81 12.53 -21.54
CA LEU A 212 -35.92 13.61 -21.09
C LEU A 212 -36.41 14.96 -21.66
N PRO A 213 -36.46 16.04 -20.84
CA PRO A 213 -36.77 17.37 -21.36
C PRO A 213 -35.65 17.84 -22.29
N ALA A 214 -36.02 18.37 -23.46
CA ALA A 214 -35.06 18.78 -24.47
C ALA A 214 -34.29 20.06 -24.06
N LEU A 215 -32.96 20.03 -24.20
CA LEU A 215 -32.12 21.21 -24.05
C LEU A 215 -32.29 22.13 -25.27
N ILE A 216 -32.94 23.28 -25.06
CA ILE A 216 -33.03 24.36 -26.06
C ILE A 216 -31.71 25.16 -26.04
N PRO A 217 -31.08 25.43 -27.20
CA PRO A 217 -29.82 26.17 -27.24
C PRO A 217 -30.02 27.67 -27.02
N SER A 218 -29.34 28.24 -26.02
CA SER A 218 -29.31 29.68 -25.76
C SER A 218 -28.04 30.33 -26.32
N SER A 219 -28.16 31.06 -27.43
CA SER A 219 -27.10 31.91 -28.02
C SER A 219 -27.40 33.40 -27.82
N PRO A 220 -26.41 34.32 -27.93
CA PRO A 220 -26.46 35.61 -27.23
C PRO A 220 -27.08 36.78 -28.02
N SER A 221 -27.47 37.83 -27.28
CA SER A 221 -27.99 39.13 -27.76
C SER A 221 -27.85 40.17 -26.62
N PRO A 222 -27.85 41.50 -26.87
CA PRO A 222 -26.59 42.24 -26.93
C PRO A 222 -26.46 43.44 -25.96
N SER A 223 -25.29 44.05 -25.94
CA SER A 223 -24.94 45.24 -25.15
C SER A 223 -25.70 46.51 -25.54
N PRO A 224 -26.11 47.35 -24.57
CA PRO A 224 -26.48 48.74 -24.80
C PRO A 224 -25.51 49.75 -24.17
N SER A 225 -25.30 50.88 -24.84
CA SER A 225 -24.58 52.09 -24.37
C SER A 225 -24.91 53.27 -25.32
N PRO A 226 -24.66 54.56 -24.98
CA PRO A 226 -24.17 55.15 -23.73
C PRO A 226 -25.05 56.36 -23.23
N SER A 227 -24.45 57.25 -22.41
CA SER A 227 -24.81 58.67 -22.14
C SER A 227 -25.89 58.99 -21.08
N PRO A 228 -25.94 60.23 -20.51
CA PRO A 228 -24.88 61.25 -20.35
C PRO A 228 -24.67 61.73 -18.88
N SER A 229 -23.72 62.65 -18.67
CA SER A 229 -23.31 63.23 -17.38
C SER A 229 -24.08 64.51 -16.97
N PRO A 230 -24.24 64.80 -15.66
CA PRO A 230 -24.61 66.12 -15.13
C PRO A 230 -23.41 66.96 -14.62
N THR A 231 -23.60 68.28 -14.54
CA THR A 231 -22.58 69.33 -14.30
C THR A 231 -22.44 69.72 -12.81
N PRO A 232 -21.24 70.12 -12.31
CA PRO A 232 -21.04 70.60 -10.93
C PRO A 232 -20.98 72.13 -10.77
N SER A 233 -21.37 72.66 -9.59
CA SER A 233 -21.14 74.03 -9.09
C SER A 233 -21.68 74.18 -7.65
N PRO A 234 -21.25 75.18 -6.83
CA PRO A 234 -19.92 75.82 -6.71
C PRO A 234 -19.40 75.84 -5.24
N LEU A 235 -18.24 76.47 -4.98
CA LEU A 235 -17.63 76.64 -3.63
C LEU A 235 -17.41 78.13 -3.27
N PRO A 236 -17.45 78.52 -1.97
CA PRO A 236 -17.00 79.82 -1.46
C PRO A 236 -15.47 79.86 -1.12
N PRO A 237 -14.86 81.04 -0.85
CA PRO A 237 -13.46 81.27 -1.26
C PRO A 237 -12.39 81.55 -0.17
N LEU A 238 -11.15 81.19 -0.53
CA LEU A 238 -9.83 81.87 -0.35
C LEU A 238 -9.36 82.51 0.99
N LEU A 239 -8.10 82.20 1.35
CA LEU A 239 -7.02 83.15 1.72
C LEU A 239 -5.62 82.48 1.50
N ALA A 240 -4.51 83.23 1.58
CA ALA A 240 -3.17 82.89 1.02
C ALA A 240 -2.01 83.10 2.05
N PRO A 241 -0.67 83.15 1.74
CA PRO A 241 0.10 82.82 0.52
C PRO A 241 1.49 82.07 0.66
N ILE A 242 1.91 81.37 -0.40
CA ILE A 242 3.25 81.30 -1.11
C ILE A 242 4.54 81.68 -0.33
N PRO A 243 5.62 80.83 -0.27
CA PRO A 243 6.60 80.59 -1.37
C PRO A 243 7.35 79.20 -1.39
N SER A 244 8.37 78.88 -2.22
CA SER A 244 8.50 78.91 -3.71
C SER A 244 9.83 78.27 -4.25
N HIS A 245 9.76 77.33 -5.24
CA HIS A 245 10.83 76.89 -6.21
C HIS A 245 12.12 76.16 -5.70
N PRO A 246 12.91 75.43 -6.56
CA PRO A 246 12.91 75.28 -8.04
C PRO A 246 12.76 73.81 -8.60
N PRO A 247 12.78 73.57 -9.94
CA PRO A 247 12.33 72.29 -10.57
C PRO A 247 13.34 71.56 -11.52
N THR A 248 13.09 70.26 -11.84
CA THR A 248 13.37 69.49 -13.10
C THR A 248 13.18 67.97 -12.87
N PRO A 249 13.13 67.08 -13.89
CA PRO A 249 12.38 67.09 -15.15
C PRO A 249 11.47 65.83 -15.32
N ALA A 250 10.74 65.68 -16.43
CA ALA A 250 9.81 64.55 -16.66
C ALA A 250 10.45 63.31 -17.36
N PRO A 251 9.95 62.08 -17.10
CA PRO A 251 10.40 60.85 -17.78
C PRO A 251 9.71 60.62 -19.15
N VAL A 252 10.40 59.87 -20.02
CA VAL A 252 10.03 59.64 -21.43
C VAL A 252 9.28 58.31 -21.64
N LEU A 253 8.40 58.24 -22.65
CA LEU A 253 7.74 56.99 -23.07
C LEU A 253 8.77 55.93 -23.54
N ALA A 254 8.67 54.71 -23.03
CA ALA A 254 9.47 53.57 -23.48
C ALA A 254 8.78 52.81 -24.64
N PRO A 255 9.53 52.18 -25.57
CA PRO A 255 8.94 51.39 -26.66
C PRO A 255 8.32 50.06 -26.20
N ALA A 256 7.40 49.51 -27.01
CA ALA A 256 6.85 48.18 -26.78
C ALA A 256 7.92 47.08 -26.95
N LEU A 257 8.02 46.17 -25.98
CA LEU A 257 8.95 45.05 -26.00
C LEU A 257 8.43 43.84 -26.78
N ALA A 258 9.34 43.15 -27.46
CA ALA A 258 9.14 41.85 -28.08
C ALA A 258 8.81 40.75 -27.03
N PRO A 259 8.19 39.61 -27.42
CA PRO A 259 7.75 38.59 -26.46
C PRO A 259 8.91 38.06 -25.61
N SER A 260 8.77 38.21 -24.29
CA SER A 260 9.79 37.83 -23.31
C SER A 260 9.95 36.30 -23.25
N ALA A 261 11.15 35.82 -23.54
CA ALA A 261 11.52 34.44 -23.26
C ALA A 261 11.57 34.21 -21.74
N ALA A 262 11.13 33.04 -21.26
CA ALA A 262 11.17 32.69 -19.85
C ALA A 262 12.59 32.90 -19.25
N PRO A 263 12.74 33.58 -18.11
CA PRO A 263 14.04 33.78 -17.49
C PRO A 263 14.74 32.45 -17.23
N LYS A 264 15.95 32.25 -17.78
CA LYS A 264 16.66 30.96 -17.71
C LYS A 264 16.86 30.48 -16.26
N GLU A 265 17.07 31.41 -15.33
CA GLU A 265 17.21 31.13 -13.90
C GLU A 265 15.92 30.57 -13.28
N LEU A 266 14.74 31.10 -13.68
CA LEU A 266 13.43 30.57 -13.26
C LEU A 266 13.22 29.15 -13.79
N VAL A 267 13.62 28.89 -15.05
CA VAL A 267 13.52 27.56 -15.67
C VAL A 267 14.39 26.54 -14.95
N THR A 268 15.66 26.87 -14.69
CA THR A 268 16.54 26.02 -13.88
C THR A 268 15.95 25.82 -12.48
N SER A 269 15.53 26.88 -11.79
CA SER A 269 15.04 26.79 -10.42
C SER A 269 13.77 25.93 -10.25
N PHE A 270 12.84 25.95 -11.20
CA PHE A 270 11.61 25.14 -11.10
C PHE A 270 11.79 23.71 -11.61
N CYS A 271 12.69 23.48 -12.57
CA CYS A 271 12.82 22.18 -13.22
C CYS A 271 13.96 21.31 -12.67
N GLU A 272 14.88 21.81 -11.83
CA GLU A 272 16.05 21.05 -11.39
C GLU A 272 15.72 19.78 -10.59
N GLY A 273 14.71 19.82 -9.72
CA GLY A 273 14.23 18.65 -8.98
C GLY A 273 13.38 17.66 -9.82
N THR A 274 12.94 18.04 -11.02
CA THR A 274 12.02 17.22 -11.82
C THR A 274 12.69 16.00 -12.43
N THR A 275 11.94 14.90 -12.58
CA THR A 275 12.41 13.71 -13.31
C THR A 275 12.48 13.99 -14.82
N TYR A 276 11.54 14.78 -15.36
CA TYR A 276 11.41 15.03 -16.80
C TYR A 276 11.69 16.51 -17.13
N LYS A 277 12.96 16.91 -16.94
CA LYS A 277 13.44 18.30 -17.04
C LYS A 277 13.12 19.01 -18.36
N SER A 278 13.18 18.31 -19.49
CA SER A 278 12.80 18.85 -20.80
C SER A 278 11.33 19.24 -20.82
N LEU A 279 10.43 18.29 -20.53
CA LEU A 279 8.99 18.54 -20.48
C LEU A 279 8.62 19.65 -19.48
N CYS A 280 9.30 19.71 -18.33
CA CYS A 280 9.12 20.82 -17.38
C CYS A 280 9.49 22.16 -18.02
N SER A 281 10.64 22.23 -18.67
CA SER A 281 11.13 23.44 -19.36
C SER A 281 10.18 23.86 -20.48
N ASP A 282 9.73 22.92 -21.31
CA ASP A 282 8.80 23.17 -22.42
C ASP A 282 7.43 23.66 -21.92
N THR A 283 6.90 23.05 -20.86
CA THR A 283 5.63 23.44 -20.21
C THR A 283 5.72 24.85 -19.62
N LEU A 284 6.85 25.17 -18.98
CA LEU A 284 7.13 26.47 -18.37
C LEU A 284 7.32 27.58 -19.42
N VAL A 285 8.10 27.32 -20.48
CA VAL A 285 8.30 28.24 -21.60
C VAL A 285 6.98 28.50 -22.33
N LYS A 286 6.18 27.46 -22.60
CA LYS A 286 4.84 27.59 -23.18
C LYS A 286 3.91 28.42 -22.30
N THR A 287 3.89 28.16 -21.00
CA THR A 287 3.08 28.92 -20.02
C THR A 287 3.43 30.41 -20.03
N ILE A 288 4.72 30.75 -19.95
CA ILE A 288 5.17 32.15 -19.88
C ILE A 288 4.97 32.86 -21.23
N ALA A 289 5.15 32.16 -22.36
CA ALA A 289 4.85 32.72 -23.68
C ALA A 289 3.35 33.04 -23.87
N GLN A 290 2.46 32.28 -23.23
CA GLN A 290 1.01 32.53 -23.25
C GLN A 290 0.58 33.66 -22.30
N ASN A 291 1.27 33.86 -21.17
CA ASN A 291 1.05 34.99 -20.27
C ASN A 291 2.35 35.39 -19.55
N PRO A 292 3.09 36.40 -20.05
CA PRO A 292 4.38 36.81 -19.48
C PRO A 292 4.33 37.24 -18.00
N ASN A 293 3.17 37.70 -17.53
CA ASN A 293 2.97 38.10 -16.14
C ASN A 293 2.98 36.92 -15.14
N LEU A 294 3.03 35.67 -15.62
CA LEU A 294 3.18 34.48 -14.79
C LEU A 294 4.61 34.27 -14.30
N ALA A 295 5.62 34.81 -14.99
CA ALA A 295 7.03 34.65 -14.62
C ALA A 295 7.39 35.28 -13.25
N THR A 296 6.55 36.19 -12.74
CA THR A 296 6.67 36.82 -11.41
C THR A 296 5.71 36.24 -10.36
N GLN A 297 4.93 35.20 -10.70
CA GLN A 297 3.84 34.67 -9.86
C GLN A 297 3.95 33.14 -9.65
N PRO A 298 4.82 32.67 -8.73
CA PRO A 298 5.04 31.24 -8.45
C PRO A 298 3.77 30.41 -8.24
N LYS A 299 2.73 30.97 -7.59
CA LYS A 299 1.44 30.30 -7.35
C LYS A 299 0.69 29.97 -8.65
N GLU A 300 0.57 30.95 -9.52
CA GLU A 300 -0.10 30.77 -10.81
C GLU A 300 0.71 29.87 -11.75
N LEU A 301 2.03 29.80 -11.58
CA LEU A 301 2.87 28.83 -12.29
C LEU A 301 2.64 27.38 -11.82
N VAL A 302 2.65 27.10 -10.50
CA VAL A 302 2.36 25.74 -10.00
C VAL A 302 0.95 25.29 -10.42
N LYS A 303 0.00 26.22 -10.41
CA LYS A 303 -1.36 26.02 -10.94
C LYS A 303 -1.37 25.69 -12.44
N SER A 304 -0.48 26.25 -13.28
CA SER A 304 -0.43 25.90 -14.71
C SER A 304 0.11 24.49 -14.96
N PHE A 305 1.07 24.03 -14.15
CA PHE A 305 1.55 22.64 -14.17
C PHE A 305 0.43 21.65 -13.83
N ILE A 306 -0.33 21.91 -12.76
CA ILE A 306 -1.46 21.08 -12.35
C ILE A 306 -2.58 21.14 -13.40
N THR A 307 -2.90 22.31 -13.96
CA THR A 307 -3.88 22.45 -15.05
C THR A 307 -3.45 21.68 -16.31
N SER A 308 -2.17 21.72 -16.67
CA SER A 308 -1.59 20.95 -17.77
C SER A 308 -1.65 19.43 -17.52
N THR A 309 -1.54 19.03 -16.24
CA THR A 309 -1.71 17.64 -15.81
C THR A 309 -3.16 17.18 -15.98
N THR A 310 -4.14 18.00 -15.62
CA THR A 310 -5.57 17.73 -15.91
C THR A 310 -5.82 17.58 -17.41
N GLU A 311 -5.30 18.52 -18.22
CA GLU A 311 -5.45 18.45 -19.68
C GLU A 311 -4.87 17.15 -20.28
N GLU A 312 -3.68 16.72 -19.86
CA GLU A 312 -3.07 15.50 -20.40
C GLU A 312 -3.71 14.23 -19.82
N LEU A 313 -4.21 14.26 -18.59
CA LEU A 313 -5.05 13.18 -18.02
C LEU A 313 -6.33 12.99 -18.84
N ASP A 314 -7.02 14.09 -19.20
CA ASP A 314 -8.20 14.04 -20.09
C ASP A 314 -7.84 13.50 -21.47
N LYS A 315 -6.77 14.00 -22.11
CA LYS A 315 -6.32 13.52 -23.43
C LYS A 315 -5.89 12.05 -23.40
N ALA A 316 -5.22 11.60 -22.34
CA ALA A 316 -4.78 10.22 -22.17
C ALA A 316 -5.97 9.28 -21.91
N PHE A 317 -6.89 9.65 -21.02
CA PHE A 317 -8.08 8.84 -20.75
C PHE A 317 -9.06 8.81 -21.94
N ALA A 318 -9.18 9.89 -22.71
CA ALA A 318 -9.96 9.90 -23.95
C ALA A 318 -9.41 8.90 -25.00
N LYS A 319 -8.08 8.80 -25.15
CA LYS A 319 -7.44 7.75 -25.98
C LYS A 319 -7.69 6.35 -25.40
N ALA A 320 -7.54 6.19 -24.09
CA ALA A 320 -7.75 4.91 -23.41
C ALA A 320 -9.19 4.40 -23.53
N SER A 321 -10.17 5.32 -23.54
CA SER A 321 -11.59 5.03 -23.75
C SER A 321 -11.94 4.55 -25.17
N MET A 322 -11.01 4.64 -26.13
CA MET A 322 -11.17 4.10 -27.48
C MET A 322 -10.58 2.68 -27.64
N ILE A 323 -9.99 2.12 -26.59
CA ILE A 323 -9.42 0.76 -26.61
C ILE A 323 -10.55 -0.27 -26.59
N ILE A 324 -10.49 -1.26 -27.49
CA ILE A 324 -11.51 -2.30 -27.62
C ILE A 324 -11.41 -3.29 -26.44
N LEU A 325 -12.53 -3.47 -25.74
CA LEU A 325 -12.66 -4.40 -24.60
C LEU A 325 -13.46 -5.64 -25.03
N HIS A 326 -12.83 -6.81 -24.98
CA HIS A 326 -13.37 -8.06 -25.51
C HIS A 326 -14.10 -8.88 -24.44
N THR A 327 -13.64 -8.84 -23.17
CA THR A 327 -14.19 -9.66 -22.09
C THR A 327 -14.92 -8.84 -21.01
N GLU A 328 -15.80 -9.52 -20.26
CA GLU A 328 -16.50 -8.94 -19.11
C GLU A 328 -15.53 -8.47 -18.00
N LEU A 329 -14.41 -9.17 -17.80
CA LEU A 329 -13.38 -8.77 -16.83
C LEU A 329 -12.69 -7.47 -17.26
N GLU A 330 -12.41 -7.30 -18.55
CA GLU A 330 -11.81 -6.08 -19.11
C GLU A 330 -12.75 -4.88 -19.02
N ARG A 331 -14.07 -5.10 -19.15
CA ARG A 331 -15.08 -4.05 -18.93
C ARG A 331 -15.13 -3.60 -17.48
N ARG A 332 -15.16 -4.54 -16.52
CA ARG A 332 -15.11 -4.23 -15.08
C ARG A 332 -13.80 -3.55 -14.67
N ALA A 333 -12.68 -3.94 -15.28
CA ALA A 333 -11.41 -3.25 -15.12
C ALA A 333 -11.50 -1.79 -15.63
N PHE A 334 -12.09 -1.58 -16.81
CA PHE A 334 -12.33 -0.23 -17.32
C PHE A 334 -13.33 0.58 -16.47
N ASP A 335 -14.31 -0.05 -15.83
CA ASP A 335 -15.20 0.60 -14.87
C ASP A 335 -14.44 1.08 -13.61
N VAL A 336 -13.53 0.26 -13.07
CA VAL A 336 -12.57 0.70 -12.02
C VAL A 336 -11.72 1.86 -12.53
N CYS A 337 -11.14 1.73 -13.73
CA CYS A 337 -10.31 2.76 -14.34
C CYS A 337 -11.06 4.10 -14.43
N ARG A 338 -12.31 4.09 -14.89
CA ARG A 338 -13.16 5.29 -14.95
C ARG A 338 -13.39 5.90 -13.55
N GLU A 339 -13.76 5.08 -12.55
CA GLU A 339 -13.94 5.55 -11.17
C GLU A 339 -12.67 6.23 -10.63
N VAL A 340 -11.48 5.65 -10.82
CA VAL A 340 -10.23 6.25 -10.33
C VAL A 340 -9.78 7.46 -11.16
N MET A 341 -10.07 7.51 -12.47
CA MET A 341 -9.80 8.69 -13.30
C MET A 341 -10.72 9.87 -12.94
N GLU A 342 -11.97 9.62 -12.57
CA GLU A 342 -12.88 10.64 -12.02
C GLU A 342 -12.36 11.16 -10.67
N ASN A 343 -11.95 10.27 -9.76
CA ASN A 343 -11.30 10.65 -8.50
C ASN A 343 -10.04 11.51 -8.72
N ALA A 344 -9.15 11.12 -9.64
CA ALA A 344 -7.93 11.87 -9.95
C ALA A 344 -8.22 13.31 -10.41
N LYS A 345 -9.27 13.52 -11.18
CA LYS A 345 -9.69 14.87 -11.61
C LYS A 345 -10.20 15.72 -10.45
N GLU A 346 -10.92 15.12 -9.49
CA GLU A 346 -11.34 15.81 -8.27
C GLU A 346 -10.15 16.24 -7.40
N GLU A 347 -9.10 15.42 -7.28
CA GLU A 347 -7.89 15.79 -6.53
C GLU A 347 -7.09 16.91 -7.24
N LEU A 348 -7.00 16.87 -8.58
CA LEU A 348 -6.37 17.93 -9.39
C LEU A 348 -7.14 19.26 -9.28
N GLN A 349 -8.47 19.22 -9.37
CA GLN A 349 -9.32 20.40 -9.20
C GLN A 349 -9.19 20.96 -7.77
N SER A 350 -9.23 20.10 -6.75
CA SER A 350 -9.01 20.48 -5.35
C SER A 350 -7.64 21.15 -5.15
N SER A 351 -6.61 20.67 -5.84
CA SER A 351 -5.26 21.26 -5.84
C SER A 351 -5.23 22.66 -6.47
N VAL A 352 -5.91 22.85 -7.62
CA VAL A 352 -6.06 24.17 -8.26
C VAL A 352 -6.81 25.15 -7.36
N ASP A 353 -7.91 24.73 -6.74
CA ASP A 353 -8.69 25.59 -5.84
C ASP A 353 -7.95 25.93 -4.56
N ARG A 354 -7.22 24.98 -3.96
CA ARG A 354 -6.35 25.25 -2.81
C ARG A 354 -5.32 26.34 -3.14
N ILE A 355 -4.67 26.28 -4.32
CA ILE A 355 -3.69 27.31 -4.73
C ILE A 355 -4.32 28.70 -4.81
N ARG A 356 -5.55 28.83 -5.31
CA ARG A 356 -6.32 30.11 -5.32
C ARG A 356 -6.49 30.69 -3.92
N THR A 357 -6.55 29.85 -2.87
CA THR A 357 -6.71 30.27 -1.46
C THR A 357 -5.39 30.56 -0.71
N ILE A 358 -4.20 30.31 -1.28
CA ILE A 358 -2.95 30.51 -0.54
C ILE A 358 -2.66 32.00 -0.37
N VAL A 359 -2.86 32.52 0.85
CA VAL A 359 -2.52 33.90 1.22
C VAL A 359 -1.00 34.04 1.43
N PRO A 360 -0.32 35.06 0.87
CA PRO A 360 1.09 35.34 1.19
C PRO A 360 1.29 35.57 2.69
N GLY A 361 2.38 35.04 3.27
CA GLY A 361 2.71 35.24 4.70
C GLY A 361 1.96 34.33 5.68
N LYS A 362 1.05 33.45 5.22
CA LYS A 362 0.64 32.24 5.94
C LYS A 362 1.39 31.04 5.36
N GLN A 363 1.58 29.99 6.18
CA GLN A 363 2.20 28.72 5.75
C GLN A 363 1.57 28.21 4.45
N PRO A 364 2.35 28.03 3.37
CA PRO A 364 1.84 27.48 2.12
C PRO A 364 1.69 25.95 2.24
N THR A 365 0.47 25.53 2.57
CA THR A 365 -0.05 24.15 2.52
C THR A 365 0.61 23.12 3.44
N ASP A 366 -0.21 22.56 4.35
CA ASP A 366 0.13 21.48 5.27
C ASP A 366 0.17 20.13 4.53
N GLY A 367 1.13 19.98 3.60
CA GLY A 367 1.31 18.79 2.74
C GLY A 367 0.19 18.51 1.74
N ASP A 368 -0.93 19.25 1.78
CA ASP A 368 -2.16 18.93 1.05
C ASP A 368 -1.93 18.71 -0.46
N LEU A 369 -1.15 19.59 -1.12
CA LEU A 369 -0.90 19.52 -2.57
C LEU A 369 -0.09 18.28 -2.99
N THR A 370 0.96 17.93 -2.24
CA THR A 370 1.75 16.72 -2.54
C THR A 370 0.99 15.45 -2.17
N ASN A 371 0.16 15.49 -1.13
CA ASN A 371 -0.75 14.41 -0.74
C ASN A 371 -1.81 14.13 -1.83
N TRP A 372 -2.46 15.15 -2.38
CA TRP A 372 -3.42 15.00 -3.47
C TRP A 372 -2.76 14.59 -4.78
N LEU A 373 -1.62 15.19 -5.16
CA LEU A 373 -0.90 14.80 -6.38
C LEU A 373 -0.27 13.40 -6.29
N SER A 374 0.09 12.92 -5.10
CA SER A 374 0.47 11.51 -4.93
C SER A 374 -0.75 10.62 -5.17
N ALA A 375 -1.91 10.96 -4.61
CA ALA A 375 -3.14 10.21 -4.85
C ALA A 375 -3.54 10.18 -6.34
N VAL A 376 -3.32 11.26 -7.10
CA VAL A 376 -3.50 11.28 -8.58
C VAL A 376 -2.65 10.19 -9.25
N MET A 377 -1.38 10.07 -8.88
CA MET A 377 -0.47 9.03 -9.39
C MET A 377 -0.95 7.63 -8.99
N SER A 378 -1.33 7.39 -7.73
CA SER A 378 -1.87 6.10 -7.30
C SER A 378 -3.22 5.77 -7.96
N TYR A 379 -4.05 6.75 -8.34
CA TYR A 379 -5.26 6.55 -9.14
C TYR A 379 -4.92 6.21 -10.61
N GLN A 380 -3.93 6.85 -11.23
CA GLN A 380 -3.41 6.51 -12.57
C GLN A 380 -2.90 5.06 -12.61
N GLU A 381 -2.09 4.69 -11.62
CA GLU A 381 -1.63 3.32 -11.38
C GLU A 381 -2.79 2.33 -11.24
N THR A 382 -3.78 2.63 -10.39
CA THR A 382 -4.89 1.72 -10.08
C THR A 382 -5.81 1.48 -11.29
N CYS A 383 -5.91 2.43 -12.23
CA CYS A 383 -6.53 2.17 -13.53
C CYS A 383 -5.77 1.06 -14.28
N VAL A 384 -4.45 1.17 -14.39
CA VAL A 384 -3.61 0.19 -15.12
C VAL A 384 -3.61 -1.17 -14.42
N ASP A 385 -3.57 -1.22 -13.09
CA ASP A 385 -3.57 -2.47 -12.32
C ASP A 385 -4.93 -3.17 -12.24
N SER A 386 -6.03 -2.49 -12.54
CA SER A 386 -7.35 -3.13 -12.62
C SER A 386 -7.45 -4.17 -13.74
N PHE A 387 -6.62 -4.02 -14.80
CA PHE A 387 -6.60 -4.93 -15.95
C PHE A 387 -5.80 -6.21 -15.67
N PRO A 388 -6.23 -7.36 -16.22
CA PRO A 388 -5.45 -8.60 -16.12
C PRO A 388 -4.12 -8.50 -16.86
N GLU A 389 -3.11 -9.23 -16.36
CA GLU A 389 -1.77 -9.26 -16.96
C GLU A 389 -1.79 -9.71 -18.43
N GLY A 390 -1.29 -8.87 -19.32
CA GLY A 390 -1.30 -9.11 -20.76
C GLY A 390 -1.17 -7.83 -21.61
N PRO A 391 -1.36 -7.93 -22.93
CA PRO A 391 -1.18 -6.81 -23.86
C PRO A 391 -2.07 -5.60 -23.55
N LEU A 392 -3.29 -5.81 -23.04
CA LEU A 392 -4.22 -4.72 -22.72
C LEU A 392 -3.70 -3.85 -21.58
N LYS A 393 -3.18 -4.45 -20.50
CA LYS A 393 -2.57 -3.72 -19.38
C LYS A 393 -1.36 -2.89 -19.84
N LEU A 394 -0.52 -3.46 -20.71
CA LEU A 394 0.60 -2.75 -21.33
C LEU A 394 0.11 -1.58 -22.22
N GLN A 395 -0.99 -1.76 -22.96
CA GLN A 395 -1.58 -0.72 -23.80
C GLN A 395 -2.16 0.44 -22.96
N PHE A 396 -2.89 0.14 -21.88
CA PHE A 396 -3.41 1.15 -20.95
C PHE A 396 -2.26 1.91 -20.27
N GLY A 397 -1.26 1.20 -19.73
CA GLY A 397 -0.07 1.84 -19.15
C GLY A 397 0.68 2.74 -20.15
N THR A 398 0.91 2.27 -21.38
CA THR A 398 1.53 3.07 -22.45
C THR A 398 0.71 4.31 -22.80
N THR A 399 -0.62 4.19 -22.77
CA THR A 399 -1.54 5.29 -23.12
C THR A 399 -1.65 6.35 -22.02
N LEU A 400 -1.59 5.94 -20.75
CA LEU A 400 -1.66 6.84 -19.59
C LEU A 400 -0.31 7.43 -19.17
N ASN A 401 0.81 6.83 -19.59
CA ASN A 401 2.17 7.27 -19.26
C ASN A 401 2.42 8.77 -19.48
N SER A 402 1.84 9.42 -20.51
CA SER A 402 1.98 10.86 -20.67
C SER A 402 1.42 11.63 -19.47
N SER A 403 0.22 11.27 -19.00
CA SER A 403 -0.40 11.89 -17.83
C SER A 403 0.39 11.63 -16.53
N GLU A 404 0.96 10.43 -16.36
CA GLU A 404 1.82 10.11 -15.20
C GLU A 404 3.09 10.98 -15.17
N VAL A 405 3.71 11.17 -16.34
CA VAL A 405 4.89 12.02 -16.53
C VAL A 405 4.59 13.50 -16.18
N TYR A 406 3.40 14.00 -16.52
CA TYR A 406 2.95 15.33 -16.08
C TYR A 406 2.70 15.39 -14.56
N THR A 407 2.08 14.36 -13.95
CA THR A 407 1.88 14.27 -12.49
C THR A 407 3.22 14.27 -11.74
N SER A 408 4.22 13.51 -12.21
CA SER A 408 5.58 13.48 -11.65
C SER A 408 6.26 14.86 -11.65
N ASN A 409 6.15 15.59 -12.77
CA ASN A 409 6.67 16.96 -12.86
C ASN A 409 5.90 17.92 -11.93
N SER A 410 4.57 17.81 -11.82
CA SER A 410 3.77 18.62 -10.90
C SER A 410 4.10 18.37 -9.42
N LEU A 411 4.33 17.11 -9.02
CA LEU A 411 4.80 16.74 -7.67
C LEU A 411 6.13 17.41 -7.31
N ALA A 412 7.10 17.33 -8.23
CA ALA A 412 8.40 17.98 -8.06
C ALA A 412 8.28 19.51 -8.00
N VAL A 413 7.50 20.12 -8.91
CA VAL A 413 7.29 21.58 -8.96
C VAL A 413 6.61 22.12 -7.70
N VAL A 414 5.63 21.41 -7.13
CA VAL A 414 5.05 21.77 -5.82
C VAL A 414 6.10 21.69 -4.71
N SER A 415 6.95 20.66 -4.72
CA SER A 415 7.98 20.45 -3.70
C SER A 415 9.05 21.54 -3.71
N GLU A 416 9.55 21.93 -4.89
CA GLU A 416 10.50 23.06 -5.02
C GLU A 416 9.85 24.39 -4.62
N MET A 417 8.58 24.61 -4.99
CA MET A 417 7.84 25.82 -4.62
C MET A 417 7.66 25.97 -3.11
N ALA A 418 7.42 24.86 -2.38
CA ALA A 418 7.37 24.87 -0.93
C ALA A 418 8.71 25.32 -0.30
N GLY A 419 9.84 24.83 -0.84
CA GLY A 419 11.18 25.26 -0.44
C GLY A 419 11.44 26.74 -0.71
N LEU A 420 11.05 27.24 -1.90
CA LEU A 420 11.20 28.65 -2.28
C LEU A 420 10.34 29.60 -1.44
N MET A 421 9.15 29.17 -1.01
CA MET A 421 8.27 30.00 -0.17
C MET A 421 8.63 29.98 1.32
N ASN A 422 9.35 28.95 1.79
CA ASN A 422 9.81 28.81 3.18
C ASN A 422 11.36 28.77 3.28
N PRO A 423 12.09 29.85 2.91
CA PRO A 423 13.56 29.89 2.93
C PRO A 423 14.18 29.81 4.35
N HIS A 424 13.35 29.78 5.41
CA HIS A 424 13.78 29.51 6.78
C HIS A 424 13.65 28.04 7.21
N GLN A 425 13.19 27.13 6.34
CA GLN A 425 13.47 25.70 6.50
C GLN A 425 14.94 25.41 6.13
N GLU A 426 15.83 25.69 7.09
CA GLU A 426 17.13 25.01 7.13
C GLU A 426 16.88 23.48 7.05
N LYS A 427 17.66 22.77 6.21
CA LYS A 427 17.83 21.29 6.36
C LYS A 427 18.07 21.01 7.84
N PRO A 428 17.39 20.05 8.49
CA PRO A 428 17.26 19.99 9.96
C PRO A 428 18.61 19.91 10.71
N THR A 429 19.17 21.10 10.93
CA THR A 429 20.32 21.44 11.74
C THR A 429 19.88 21.38 13.18
N LEU A 430 20.57 20.56 14.00
CA LEU A 430 20.20 20.31 15.38
C LEU A 430 20.36 21.56 16.27
N LYS A 431 19.37 22.45 16.23
CA LYS A 431 19.20 23.56 17.19
C LYS A 431 18.82 22.98 18.55
N ARG A 432 19.88 22.55 19.24
CA ARG A 432 19.98 21.82 20.51
C ARG A 432 19.25 22.54 21.65
N ARG A 433 17.93 22.46 21.70
CA ARG A 433 17.10 23.03 22.78
C ARG A 433 17.25 22.20 24.05
N LEU A 434 18.29 22.51 24.82
CA LEU A 434 18.72 21.75 25.99
C LEU A 434 17.78 22.03 27.17
N LEU A 435 16.78 21.16 27.35
CA LEU A 435 15.91 21.15 28.54
C LEU A 435 16.00 19.80 29.27
N GLN A 436 16.94 19.79 30.20
CA GLN A 436 17.01 19.03 31.44
C GLN A 436 15.71 18.32 31.90
N THR A 437 15.76 16.99 31.93
CA THR A 437 15.08 16.16 32.94
C THR A 437 15.97 14.97 33.30
N ARG A 438 16.12 14.71 34.61
CA ARG A 438 16.61 13.42 35.15
C ARG A 438 15.41 12.73 35.77
N PHE A 439 15.22 11.44 35.49
CA PHE A 439 14.38 10.56 36.29
C PHE A 439 15.16 9.28 36.64
N PRO A 440 15.17 8.85 37.92
CA PRO A 440 15.66 7.52 38.31
C PRO A 440 14.68 6.42 37.92
N LEU A 441 15.08 5.17 38.12
CA LEU A 441 14.33 3.96 37.77
C LEU A 441 13.40 3.48 38.89
N LEU A 442 12.26 2.91 38.50
CA LEU A 442 11.32 2.08 39.30
C LEU A 442 10.48 2.80 40.38
N ALA A 443 9.41 2.13 40.82
CA ALA A 443 8.31 2.68 41.61
C ALA A 443 7.89 1.79 42.81
N GLU A 444 7.07 2.35 43.72
CA GLU A 444 6.68 1.72 45.00
C GLU A 444 5.61 0.61 44.88
N ASP A 445 5.05 0.36 43.69
CA ASP A 445 4.25 -0.84 43.39
C ASP A 445 5.12 -2.09 43.12
N GLY A 446 6.44 -1.92 42.96
CA GLY A 446 7.43 -2.96 43.20
C GLY A 446 7.67 -3.95 42.05
N LEU A 447 7.29 -3.65 40.81
CA LEU A 447 7.39 -4.61 39.68
C LEU A 447 8.32 -4.16 38.53
N PRO A 448 9.55 -4.71 38.46
CA PRO A 448 10.42 -4.59 37.30
C PRO A 448 10.23 -5.69 36.23
N ILE A 449 10.16 -5.27 34.95
CA ILE A 449 10.85 -5.91 33.81
C ILE A 449 10.52 -7.40 33.52
N TRP A 450 9.23 -7.75 33.40
CA TRP A 450 8.70 -8.53 32.25
C TRP A 450 7.16 -8.47 32.26
N ILE A 451 6.54 -8.25 31.09
CA ILE A 451 5.22 -7.59 31.05
C ILE A 451 4.03 -8.52 31.35
N ASN A 452 3.25 -8.07 32.34
CA ASN A 452 1.81 -8.25 32.53
C ASN A 452 1.27 -6.82 32.85
N VAL A 453 -0.05 -6.66 33.03
CA VAL A 453 -0.75 -5.38 33.26
C VAL A 453 -0.90 -4.49 32.01
N GLU A 454 0.14 -4.22 31.22
CA GLU A 454 -0.01 -3.37 30.01
C GLU A 454 -0.94 -3.99 28.95
N GLU A 455 -0.96 -5.32 28.81
CA GLU A 455 -1.96 -6.01 27.99
C GLU A 455 -3.37 -6.00 28.61
N ARG A 456 -3.49 -5.76 29.92
CA ARG A 456 -4.78 -5.51 30.61
C ARG A 456 -5.22 -4.06 30.46
N ARG A 457 -4.30 -3.10 30.31
CA ARG A 457 -4.57 -1.68 30.11
C ARG A 457 -4.96 -1.37 28.66
N LEU A 458 -4.31 -1.99 27.68
CA LEU A 458 -4.63 -1.85 26.25
C LEU A 458 -6.06 -2.33 25.87
N LEU A 459 -6.73 -3.05 26.76
CA LEU A 459 -8.13 -3.49 26.61
C LEU A 459 -9.12 -2.70 27.49
N LYS A 460 -8.68 -1.59 28.11
CA LYS A 460 -9.42 -0.95 29.20
C LYS A 460 -9.30 0.58 29.32
N GLU A 461 -8.89 1.29 28.26
CA GLU A 461 -9.02 2.76 28.18
C GLU A 461 -10.50 3.16 27.99
N GLU A 462 -11.17 3.21 29.14
CA GLU A 462 -12.29 4.07 29.58
C GLU A 462 -13.59 4.16 28.73
N GLU A 463 -14.72 3.86 29.40
CA GLU A 463 -16.08 4.02 28.87
C GLU A 463 -16.56 5.49 28.87
N ASP A 464 -15.83 6.42 29.53
CA ASP A 464 -16.17 7.85 29.62
C ASP A 464 -15.86 8.67 28.36
N ASP A 465 -15.04 8.15 27.41
CA ASP A 465 -14.69 8.82 26.15
C ASP A 465 -15.31 8.11 24.92
N THR A 466 -16.62 7.85 24.97
CA THR A 466 -17.40 7.46 23.78
C THR A 466 -18.25 8.64 23.31
N PRO A 467 -18.09 9.14 22.06
CA PRO A 467 -18.82 10.30 21.60
C PRO A 467 -20.32 10.00 21.44
N THR A 468 -21.18 10.90 21.91
CA THR A 468 -22.64 10.78 21.84
C THR A 468 -23.08 10.52 20.39
N PRO A 469 -23.79 9.41 20.09
CA PRO A 469 -24.15 9.07 18.72
C PRO A 469 -25.35 9.89 18.22
N ASN A 470 -25.23 10.46 17.02
CA ASN A 470 -26.38 11.00 16.28
C ASN A 470 -27.39 9.91 15.91
N VAL A 471 -26.91 8.67 15.74
CA VAL A 471 -27.72 7.52 15.33
C VAL A 471 -27.12 6.21 15.84
N THR A 472 -28.00 5.27 16.22
CA THR A 472 -27.63 3.89 16.59
C THR A 472 -28.17 2.91 15.56
N VAL A 473 -27.31 2.02 15.07
CA VAL A 473 -27.64 0.86 14.25
C VAL A 473 -27.66 -0.39 15.14
N ALA A 474 -28.69 -1.22 15.02
CA ALA A 474 -28.80 -2.47 15.76
C ALA A 474 -29.70 -3.50 15.06
N GLN A 475 -29.16 -4.69 14.78
CA GLN A 475 -29.89 -5.78 14.12
C GLN A 475 -31.09 -6.29 14.95
N ASP A 476 -31.05 -6.14 16.27
CA ASP A 476 -32.13 -6.50 17.19
C ASP A 476 -33.31 -5.51 17.20
N GLY A 477 -33.21 -4.39 16.48
CA GLY A 477 -34.22 -3.32 16.45
C GLY A 477 -34.18 -2.37 17.65
N SER A 478 -33.18 -2.45 18.53
CA SER A 478 -32.95 -1.51 19.64
C SER A 478 -32.16 -0.25 19.23
N GLY A 479 -32.17 0.06 17.94
CA GLY A 479 -31.56 1.23 17.30
C GLY A 479 -32.52 1.85 16.28
N LYS A 480 -32.16 3.00 15.70
CA LYS A 480 -32.98 3.69 14.70
C LYS A 480 -33.03 2.94 13.36
N PHE A 481 -31.96 2.22 13.04
CA PHE A 481 -31.79 1.47 11.80
C PHE A 481 -31.27 0.05 12.09
N ARG A 482 -31.54 -0.90 11.20
CA ARG A 482 -31.10 -2.29 11.32
C ARG A 482 -29.83 -2.58 10.51
N THR A 483 -29.63 -1.86 9.42
CA THR A 483 -28.43 -1.94 8.56
C THR A 483 -27.58 -0.67 8.66
N ILE A 484 -26.30 -0.77 8.29
CA ILE A 484 -25.40 0.38 8.26
C ILE A 484 -25.72 1.26 7.05
N ASN A 485 -26.06 0.67 5.90
CA ASN A 485 -26.43 1.43 4.71
C ASN A 485 -27.73 2.26 4.90
N GLU A 486 -28.72 1.79 5.67
CA GLU A 486 -29.87 2.61 6.09
C GLU A 486 -29.42 3.90 6.81
N ALA A 487 -28.50 3.78 7.76
CA ALA A 487 -28.03 4.92 8.56
C ALA A 487 -27.23 5.93 7.72
N LEU A 488 -26.44 5.45 6.76
CA LEU A 488 -25.70 6.30 5.82
C LEU A 488 -26.62 6.98 4.81
N ALA A 489 -27.64 6.29 4.30
CA ALA A 489 -28.63 6.86 3.39
C ALA A 489 -29.55 7.90 4.07
N ALA A 490 -29.75 7.79 5.38
CA ALA A 490 -30.53 8.72 6.19
C ALA A 490 -29.70 9.84 6.87
N MET A 491 -28.39 9.93 6.57
CA MET A 491 -27.53 11.01 7.03
C MET A 491 -27.85 12.30 6.25
N PRO A 492 -27.90 13.49 6.88
CA PRO A 492 -28.18 14.73 6.16
C PRO A 492 -27.07 15.05 5.12
N PRO A 493 -27.40 15.66 3.96
CA PRO A 493 -26.42 15.96 2.91
C PRO A 493 -25.28 16.91 3.33
N THR A 494 -25.50 17.70 4.38
CA THR A 494 -24.51 18.52 5.07
C THR A 494 -24.69 18.35 6.58
N TYR A 495 -23.59 18.44 7.33
CA TYR A 495 -23.60 18.39 8.79
C TYR A 495 -22.43 19.21 9.33
N GLU A 496 -22.66 20.00 10.38
CA GLU A 496 -21.61 20.80 11.01
C GLU A 496 -20.91 20.00 12.11
N GLY A 497 -19.57 19.94 12.05
CA GLY A 497 -18.76 19.16 12.98
C GLY A 497 -18.56 17.71 12.52
N ARG A 498 -18.81 16.75 13.42
CA ARG A 498 -18.52 15.31 13.26
C ARG A 498 -19.78 14.49 13.50
N TYR A 499 -20.24 13.77 12.49
CA TYR A 499 -21.44 12.92 12.57
C TYR A 499 -21.07 11.55 13.15
N VAL A 500 -21.87 11.02 14.08
CA VAL A 500 -21.50 9.83 14.87
C VAL A 500 -22.55 8.72 14.75
N ILE A 501 -22.13 7.57 14.22
CA ILE A 501 -22.90 6.33 14.12
C ILE A 501 -22.37 5.32 15.16
N PHE A 502 -23.22 4.94 16.11
CA PHE A 502 -22.97 3.78 16.97
C PHE A 502 -23.53 2.51 16.32
N VAL A 503 -22.74 1.44 16.25
CA VAL A 503 -23.10 0.15 15.67
C VAL A 503 -23.06 -0.92 16.76
N LYS A 504 -24.23 -1.34 17.25
CA LYS A 504 -24.32 -2.42 18.24
C LYS A 504 -23.78 -3.74 17.68
N LYS A 505 -23.42 -4.65 18.58
CA LYS A 505 -22.94 -6.01 18.28
C LYS A 505 -23.86 -6.70 17.28
N GLY A 506 -23.25 -7.36 16.31
CA GLY A 506 -23.92 -7.90 15.15
C GLY A 506 -22.93 -8.21 14.03
N VAL A 507 -23.37 -9.04 13.09
CA VAL A 507 -22.62 -9.38 11.88
C VAL A 507 -23.39 -8.80 10.71
N TYR A 508 -22.92 -7.66 10.23
CA TYR A 508 -23.53 -6.85 9.18
C TYR A 508 -22.99 -7.35 7.83
N ALA A 509 -23.75 -8.25 7.20
CA ALA A 509 -23.44 -8.81 5.89
C ALA A 509 -23.77 -7.80 4.78
N GLU A 510 -22.95 -6.75 4.70
CA GLU A 510 -23.16 -5.57 3.87
C GLU A 510 -21.85 -5.16 3.17
N THR A 511 -21.93 -4.76 1.90
CA THR A 511 -20.91 -3.83 1.37
C THR A 511 -21.28 -2.43 1.83
N VAL A 512 -20.33 -1.70 2.42
CA VAL A 512 -20.56 -0.37 3.00
C VAL A 512 -19.56 0.62 2.40
N ILE A 513 -20.06 1.73 1.85
CA ILE A 513 -19.26 2.73 1.13
C ILE A 513 -19.46 4.11 1.76
N ILE A 514 -18.44 4.63 2.44
CA ILE A 514 -18.42 5.96 3.02
C ILE A 514 -17.95 6.95 1.94
N THR A 515 -18.90 7.48 1.16
CA THR A 515 -18.64 8.36 0.00
C THR A 515 -17.97 9.68 0.38
N LYS A 516 -17.25 10.34 -0.56
CA LYS A 516 -16.54 11.62 -0.33
C LYS A 516 -17.37 12.72 0.34
N LYS A 517 -18.70 12.71 0.16
CA LYS A 517 -19.64 13.68 0.77
C LYS A 517 -19.82 13.51 2.29
N MET A 518 -19.43 12.36 2.84
CA MET A 518 -19.67 11.99 4.25
C MET A 518 -18.55 12.46 5.19
N VAL A 519 -18.08 13.69 4.98
CA VAL A 519 -16.93 14.30 5.65
C VAL A 519 -17.08 14.26 7.18
N ASN A 520 -15.98 14.00 7.90
CA ASN A 520 -15.96 13.89 9.36
C ASN A 520 -16.93 12.86 9.96
N LEU A 521 -17.31 11.81 9.22
CA LEU A 521 -18.07 10.70 9.79
C LEU A 521 -17.23 9.93 10.83
N THR A 522 -17.87 9.52 11.92
CA THR A 522 -17.34 8.57 12.89
C THR A 522 -18.27 7.38 13.04
N MET A 523 -17.70 6.17 13.00
CA MET A 523 -18.39 4.92 13.32
C MET A 523 -17.74 4.27 14.54
N TYR A 524 -18.52 3.81 15.52
CA TYR A 524 -17.95 3.01 16.61
C TYR A 524 -18.82 1.82 17.01
N GLY A 525 -18.18 0.77 17.53
CA GLY A 525 -18.84 -0.49 17.89
C GLY A 525 -18.62 -0.92 19.34
N GLU A 526 -19.37 -1.94 19.79
CA GLU A 526 -19.24 -2.54 21.13
C GLU A 526 -17.95 -3.38 21.31
N GLY A 527 -17.06 -3.38 20.32
CA GLY A 527 -15.82 -4.16 20.29
C GLY A 527 -15.58 -4.72 18.89
N SER A 528 -14.32 -4.74 18.44
CA SER A 528 -13.96 -5.11 17.06
C SER A 528 -14.11 -6.60 16.71
N GLN A 529 -14.45 -7.43 17.69
CA GLN A 529 -14.92 -8.81 17.52
C GLN A 529 -16.44 -8.99 17.79
N LYS A 530 -17.18 -7.90 18.02
CA LYS A 530 -18.62 -7.90 18.30
C LYS A 530 -19.43 -7.18 17.22
N SER A 531 -18.99 -6.00 16.79
CA SER A 531 -19.63 -5.20 15.71
C SER A 531 -18.80 -5.37 14.44
N ILE A 532 -19.23 -6.26 13.53
CA ILE A 532 -18.43 -6.71 12.38
C ILE A 532 -19.19 -6.48 11.07
N ILE A 533 -18.57 -5.77 10.13
CA ILE A 533 -19.01 -5.70 8.72
C ILE A 533 -18.33 -6.83 7.96
N THR A 534 -19.07 -7.62 7.18
CA THR A 534 -18.55 -8.82 6.49
C THR A 534 -19.05 -8.96 5.06
N GLY A 535 -18.19 -9.47 4.17
CA GLY A 535 -18.49 -9.82 2.78
C GLY A 535 -17.53 -10.88 2.24
N ASP A 536 -17.66 -11.25 0.98
CA ASP A 536 -16.94 -12.38 0.35
C ASP A 536 -16.52 -12.14 -1.12
N LYS A 537 -16.68 -10.90 -1.62
CA LYS A 537 -16.26 -10.49 -2.97
C LYS A 537 -14.77 -10.72 -3.17
N ASN A 538 -14.39 -11.18 -4.35
CA ASN A 538 -13.02 -11.63 -4.63
C ASN A 538 -12.70 -11.67 -6.14
N PHE A 539 -11.42 -11.76 -6.46
CA PHE A 539 -10.92 -11.76 -7.84
C PHE A 539 -11.26 -13.02 -8.65
N VAL A 540 -11.26 -14.20 -8.03
CA VAL A 540 -11.57 -15.47 -8.72
C VAL A 540 -12.98 -15.48 -9.31
N ASP A 541 -13.94 -14.83 -8.65
CA ASP A 541 -15.32 -14.70 -9.12
C ASP A 541 -15.54 -13.51 -10.08
N GLY A 542 -14.46 -12.95 -10.64
CA GLY A 542 -14.51 -11.95 -11.71
C GLY A 542 -14.79 -10.52 -11.25
N ILE A 543 -14.39 -10.17 -10.01
CA ILE A 543 -14.48 -8.81 -9.47
C ILE A 543 -13.05 -8.24 -9.34
N PRO A 544 -12.67 -7.17 -10.06
CA PRO A 544 -11.35 -6.55 -9.91
C PRO A 544 -11.08 -6.15 -8.45
N THR A 545 -9.83 -6.33 -7.98
CA THR A 545 -9.42 -6.16 -6.57
C THR A 545 -10.02 -4.93 -5.88
N TYR A 546 -9.98 -3.78 -6.56
CA TYR A 546 -10.48 -2.49 -6.08
C TYR A 546 -11.99 -2.50 -5.68
N HIS A 547 -12.81 -3.33 -6.34
CA HIS A 547 -14.24 -3.54 -6.06
C HIS A 547 -14.53 -4.75 -5.17
N THR A 548 -13.52 -5.53 -4.75
CA THR A 548 -13.68 -6.63 -3.78
C THR A 548 -13.88 -6.15 -2.34
N ALA A 549 -13.63 -4.88 -2.07
CA ALA A 549 -13.68 -4.29 -0.74
C ALA A 549 -15.06 -4.41 -0.08
N THR A 550 -15.10 -5.03 1.10
CA THR A 550 -16.31 -5.10 1.94
C THR A 550 -16.64 -3.73 2.56
N PHE A 551 -15.63 -3.04 3.08
CA PHE A 551 -15.74 -1.68 3.60
C PHE A 551 -14.91 -0.71 2.75
N VAL A 552 -15.48 0.42 2.34
CA VAL A 552 -14.80 1.46 1.54
C VAL A 552 -14.89 2.80 2.24
N VAL A 553 -13.75 3.49 2.42
CA VAL A 553 -13.68 4.86 2.94
C VAL A 553 -13.15 5.80 1.86
N ALA A 554 -13.96 6.78 1.48
CA ALA A 554 -13.58 7.90 0.62
C ALA A 554 -13.81 9.28 1.28
N ALA A 555 -14.54 9.36 2.40
CA ALA A 555 -14.78 10.60 3.15
C ALA A 555 -13.57 11.10 3.97
N PRO A 556 -13.10 12.35 3.74
CA PRO A 556 -12.03 12.94 4.54
C PRO A 556 -12.38 13.07 6.02
N GLY A 557 -11.40 12.85 6.89
CA GLY A 557 -11.58 12.94 8.35
C GLY A 557 -12.43 11.81 8.95
N PHE A 558 -12.63 10.70 8.21
CA PHE A 558 -13.32 9.52 8.72
C PHE A 558 -12.59 8.90 9.92
N MET A 559 -13.35 8.43 10.92
CA MET A 559 -12.81 7.70 12.06
C MET A 559 -13.62 6.46 12.41
N ALA A 560 -12.96 5.33 12.66
CA ALA A 560 -13.57 4.14 13.24
C ALA A 560 -12.95 3.78 14.61
N LYS A 561 -13.79 3.50 15.63
CA LYS A 561 -13.37 3.03 16.97
C LYS A 561 -14.02 1.67 17.27
N SER A 562 -13.23 0.65 17.63
CA SER A 562 -13.74 -0.67 18.08
C SER A 562 -14.66 -1.41 17.07
N MET A 563 -14.36 -1.33 15.77
CA MET A 563 -15.10 -2.00 14.68
C MET A 563 -14.33 -3.14 14.03
N GLY A 564 -15.03 -4.17 13.53
CA GLY A 564 -14.47 -5.24 12.71
C GLY A 564 -14.86 -5.13 11.24
N PHE A 565 -13.91 -5.41 10.35
CA PHE A 565 -14.07 -5.44 8.89
C PHE A 565 -13.49 -6.76 8.36
N ARG A 566 -14.29 -7.55 7.65
CA ARG A 566 -13.94 -8.93 7.29
C ARG A 566 -14.27 -9.26 5.83
N ASN A 567 -13.34 -9.92 5.14
CA ASN A 567 -13.63 -10.64 3.91
C ASN A 567 -13.47 -12.16 4.12
N THR A 568 -14.53 -12.94 3.83
CA THR A 568 -14.61 -14.38 4.09
C THR A 568 -14.30 -15.27 2.88
N ALA A 569 -13.90 -14.71 1.73
CA ALA A 569 -13.69 -15.48 0.49
C ALA A 569 -12.67 -16.64 0.62
N GLY A 570 -11.66 -16.49 1.48
CA GLY A 570 -10.65 -17.52 1.74
C GLY A 570 -9.45 -17.51 0.77
N PRO A 571 -8.36 -18.25 1.09
CA PRO A 571 -7.10 -18.18 0.35
C PRO A 571 -7.18 -18.76 -1.08
N ASN A 572 -8.22 -19.56 -1.37
CA ASN A 572 -8.51 -20.12 -2.69
C ASN A 572 -9.14 -19.11 -3.67
N LYS A 573 -9.57 -17.93 -3.20
CA LYS A 573 -10.25 -16.91 -3.99
C LYS A 573 -9.35 -15.74 -4.42
N HIS A 574 -8.05 -15.83 -4.12
CA HIS A 574 -7.04 -14.79 -4.34
C HIS A 574 -7.43 -13.45 -3.70
N GLN A 575 -7.27 -12.33 -4.39
CA GLN A 575 -7.47 -10.99 -3.85
C GLN A 575 -8.91 -10.80 -3.35
N ALA A 576 -9.06 -10.44 -2.07
CA ALA A 576 -10.36 -10.34 -1.40
C ALA A 576 -10.31 -9.32 -0.25
N VAL A 577 -10.51 -8.03 -0.60
CA VAL A 577 -10.28 -6.91 0.30
C VAL A 577 -11.34 -6.83 1.41
N ALA A 578 -10.91 -6.69 2.67
CA ALA A 578 -11.78 -6.45 3.81
C ALA A 578 -12.09 -4.95 3.98
N ALA A 579 -11.07 -4.09 3.85
CA ALA A 579 -11.24 -2.63 3.84
C ALA A 579 -10.36 -1.94 2.79
N ARG A 580 -10.94 -1.01 2.01
CA ARG A 580 -10.24 -0.07 1.12
C ARG A 580 -10.36 1.35 1.68
N VAL A 581 -9.23 2.04 1.81
CA VAL A 581 -9.18 3.41 2.35
C VAL A 581 -8.53 4.31 1.32
N SER A 582 -9.35 5.12 0.66
CA SER A 582 -8.99 6.09 -0.38
C SER A 582 -9.32 7.50 0.12
N SER A 583 -8.86 7.88 1.32
CA SER A 583 -9.20 9.19 1.90
C SER A 583 -8.21 9.74 2.94
N ASP A 584 -8.11 11.07 2.96
CA ASP A 584 -7.17 11.84 3.79
C ASP A 584 -7.62 12.00 5.25
N LYS A 585 -6.63 12.02 6.14
CA LYS A 585 -6.81 12.21 7.59
C LYS A 585 -7.73 11.15 8.21
N THR A 586 -7.63 9.92 7.71
CA THR A 586 -8.43 8.77 8.18
C THR A 586 -7.82 8.12 9.44
N ILE A 587 -8.66 7.78 10.44
CA ILE A 587 -8.23 7.17 11.71
C ILE A 587 -8.95 5.84 11.99
N PHE A 588 -8.19 4.81 12.39
CA PHE A 588 -8.74 3.57 12.95
C PHE A 588 -8.16 3.28 14.34
N LEU A 589 -9.02 3.14 15.36
CA LEU A 589 -8.67 2.88 16.76
C LEU A 589 -9.27 1.56 17.24
N ASN A 590 -8.45 0.62 17.73
CA ASN A 590 -8.91 -0.68 18.23
C ASN A 590 -9.73 -1.50 17.20
N CYS A 591 -9.55 -1.22 15.91
CA CYS A 591 -10.28 -1.88 14.82
C CYS A 591 -9.62 -3.21 14.41
N ARG A 592 -10.37 -4.05 13.71
CA ARG A 592 -9.95 -5.40 13.30
C ARG A 592 -10.20 -5.61 11.81
N PHE A 593 -9.17 -6.04 11.08
CA PHE A 593 -9.19 -6.28 9.64
C PHE A 593 -8.83 -7.74 9.37
N GLU A 594 -9.76 -8.51 8.82
CA GLU A 594 -9.63 -9.97 8.69
C GLU A 594 -9.87 -10.44 7.26
N GLY A 595 -8.89 -11.14 6.70
CA GLY A 595 -8.99 -11.76 5.38
C GLY A 595 -7.91 -12.81 5.18
N PHE A 596 -7.44 -12.90 3.93
CA PHE A 596 -6.30 -13.72 3.53
C PHE A 596 -5.39 -12.87 2.63
N GLN A 597 -5.49 -13.02 1.31
CA GLN A 597 -4.77 -12.19 0.37
C GLN A 597 -5.43 -10.80 0.23
N ASP A 598 -4.62 -9.73 0.13
CA ASP A 598 -5.07 -8.35 -0.11
C ASP A 598 -6.03 -7.80 0.97
N THR A 599 -5.84 -8.15 2.25
CA THR A 599 -6.83 -7.87 3.32
C THR A 599 -7.12 -6.37 3.54
N LEU A 600 -6.09 -5.54 3.70
CA LEU A 600 -6.22 -4.09 3.93
C LEU A 600 -5.56 -3.33 2.79
N TYR A 601 -6.38 -2.61 2.02
CA TYR A 601 -5.93 -1.75 0.93
C TYR A 601 -5.88 -0.30 1.42
N ALA A 602 -4.73 0.07 1.99
CA ALA A 602 -4.38 1.44 2.36
C ALA A 602 -4.01 2.20 1.06
N HIS A 603 -5.04 2.55 0.29
CA HIS A 603 -4.93 2.92 -1.12
C HIS A 603 -4.25 4.28 -1.35
N THR A 604 -4.76 5.37 -0.75
CA THR A 604 -4.25 6.74 -0.97
C THR A 604 -4.35 7.64 0.27
N HIS A 605 -3.62 8.77 0.25
CA HIS A 605 -3.63 9.85 1.25
C HIS A 605 -3.08 9.48 2.65
N ARG A 606 -3.19 10.39 3.63
CA ARG A 606 -2.70 10.22 5.01
C ARG A 606 -3.65 9.37 5.87
N GLN A 607 -3.12 8.33 6.52
CA GLN A 607 -3.90 7.36 7.29
C GLN A 607 -3.19 6.97 8.60
N PHE A 608 -3.94 6.83 9.70
CA PHE A 608 -3.42 6.40 10.99
C PHE A 608 -4.21 5.21 11.57
N TYR A 609 -3.50 4.15 11.92
CA TYR A 609 -4.05 2.93 12.50
C TYR A 609 -3.41 2.67 13.86
N ARG A 610 -4.18 2.68 14.95
CA ARG A 610 -3.68 2.41 16.30
C ARG A 610 -4.38 1.27 17.02
N SER A 611 -3.59 0.44 17.71
CA SER A 611 -4.06 -0.71 18.49
C SER A 611 -4.95 -1.66 17.68
N CYS A 612 -4.79 -1.65 16.35
CA CYS A 612 -5.62 -2.44 15.45
C CYS A 612 -5.06 -3.86 15.33
N VAL A 613 -5.94 -4.80 14.99
CA VAL A 613 -5.55 -6.17 14.61
C VAL A 613 -5.71 -6.33 13.11
N ILE A 614 -4.64 -6.72 12.42
CA ILE A 614 -4.63 -6.92 10.96
C ILE A 614 -4.17 -8.35 10.70
N THR A 615 -4.91 -9.12 9.91
CA THR A 615 -4.57 -10.53 9.66
C THR A 615 -4.88 -11.02 8.25
N GLY A 616 -3.88 -11.65 7.63
CA GLY A 616 -3.93 -12.16 6.26
C GLY A 616 -2.70 -12.99 5.90
N THR A 617 -2.47 -13.19 4.59
CA THR A 617 -1.43 -14.11 4.06
C THR A 617 -0.50 -13.42 3.06
N ILE A 618 -1.00 -13.12 1.86
CA ILE A 618 -0.27 -12.49 0.76
C ILE A 618 -0.65 -11.01 0.70
N ASP A 619 0.35 -10.13 0.61
CA ASP A 619 0.23 -8.70 0.35
C ASP A 619 -0.86 -8.02 1.22
N PHE A 620 -1.02 -8.47 2.47
CA PHE A 620 -2.27 -8.22 3.20
C PHE A 620 -2.37 -6.82 3.82
N ILE A 621 -1.29 -6.03 3.73
CA ILE A 621 -1.28 -4.57 3.82
C ILE A 621 -0.66 -4.03 2.52
N PHE A 622 -1.47 -3.49 1.62
CA PHE A 622 -1.03 -3.02 0.29
C PHE A 622 -1.71 -1.70 -0.10
N GLY A 623 -1.25 -1.09 -1.19
CA GLY A 623 -1.65 0.26 -1.59
C GLY A 623 -0.53 1.29 -1.47
N ASP A 624 -0.86 2.56 -1.67
CA ASP A 624 0.08 3.68 -1.72
C ASP A 624 -0.37 4.87 -0.84
N ALA A 625 -1.00 4.59 0.31
CA ALA A 625 -1.20 5.60 1.33
C ALA A 625 0.12 6.04 1.99
N ALA A 626 0.13 7.24 2.55
CA ALA A 626 1.03 7.58 3.67
C ALA A 626 0.37 7.04 4.95
N ALA A 627 0.76 5.83 5.38
CA ALA A 627 0.08 5.13 6.47
C ALA A 627 1.03 4.75 7.61
N VAL A 628 0.69 5.17 8.84
CA VAL A 628 1.37 4.72 10.06
C VAL A 628 0.48 3.76 10.83
N PHE A 629 1.01 2.57 11.07
CA PHE A 629 0.46 1.52 11.93
C PHE A 629 1.22 1.57 13.26
N GLN A 630 0.55 1.98 14.33
CA GLN A 630 1.15 2.19 15.65
C GLN A 630 0.54 1.25 16.69
N ASN A 631 1.37 0.50 17.42
CA ASN A 631 0.89 -0.43 18.47
C ASN A 631 -0.06 -1.53 17.94
N CYS A 632 0.03 -1.89 16.66
CA CYS A 632 -0.87 -2.87 16.04
C CYS A 632 -0.39 -4.32 16.22
N LEU A 633 -1.35 -5.26 16.24
CA LEU A 633 -1.09 -6.70 16.18
C LEU A 633 -1.26 -7.18 14.74
N ILE A 634 -0.17 -7.67 14.15
CA ILE A 634 -0.10 -8.10 12.75
C ILE A 634 0.05 -9.62 12.75
N TYR A 635 -1.06 -10.33 12.50
CA TYR A 635 -1.12 -11.79 12.55
C TYR A 635 -1.04 -12.39 11.14
N VAL A 636 0.09 -13.01 10.84
CA VAL A 636 0.28 -13.78 9.61
C VAL A 636 -0.42 -15.13 9.74
N ARG A 637 -1.25 -15.47 8.75
CA ARG A 637 -2.07 -16.69 8.75
C ARG A 637 -1.42 -17.82 7.96
N GLN A 638 -2.04 -19.00 8.00
CA GLN A 638 -1.67 -20.11 7.13
C GLN A 638 -2.16 -19.83 5.69
N PRO A 639 -1.27 -19.85 4.68
CA PRO A 639 -1.65 -19.73 3.28
C PRO A 639 -1.89 -21.11 2.66
N ASN A 640 -2.23 -21.15 1.36
CA ASN A 640 -2.29 -22.42 0.64
C ASN A 640 -0.89 -23.05 0.48
N PRO A 641 -0.80 -24.38 0.29
CA PRO A 641 0.46 -25.05 0.01
C PRO A 641 1.26 -24.41 -1.14
N ASN A 642 2.57 -24.25 -0.94
CA ASN A 642 3.52 -23.59 -1.85
C ASN A 642 3.36 -22.07 -2.01
N GLN A 643 2.41 -21.41 -1.33
CA GLN A 643 2.40 -19.95 -1.24
C GLN A 643 3.43 -19.45 -0.21
N LYS A 644 3.80 -18.17 -0.36
CA LYS A 644 4.60 -17.40 0.61
C LYS A 644 3.67 -16.41 1.30
N ASN A 645 3.93 -16.06 2.55
CA ASN A 645 3.28 -14.95 3.23
C ASN A 645 4.08 -13.65 3.05
N ILE A 646 3.39 -12.53 2.88
CA ILE A 646 3.96 -11.19 2.72
C ILE A 646 3.12 -10.22 3.55
N VAL A 647 3.74 -9.49 4.48
CA VAL A 647 3.04 -8.50 5.30
C VAL A 647 2.72 -7.23 4.50
N THR A 648 3.70 -6.61 3.82
CA THR A 648 3.47 -5.40 3.02
C THR A 648 3.74 -5.54 1.51
N ALA A 649 2.90 -4.91 0.69
CA ALA A 649 3.14 -4.69 -0.73
C ALA A 649 2.86 -3.20 -1.06
N GLN A 650 3.80 -2.34 -0.68
CA GLN A 650 3.62 -0.89 -0.80
C GLN A 650 3.87 -0.42 -2.24
N GLY A 651 2.96 0.41 -2.76
CA GLY A 651 2.79 0.71 -4.18
C GLY A 651 3.35 2.04 -4.68
N ARG A 652 4.38 2.62 -4.08
CA ARG A 652 4.91 3.92 -4.52
C ARG A 652 5.60 3.86 -5.89
N LYS A 653 5.11 4.67 -6.85
CA LYS A 653 5.48 4.64 -8.27
C LYS A 653 6.52 5.69 -8.66
N ASP A 654 6.54 6.83 -7.98
CA ASP A 654 7.47 7.93 -8.19
C ASP A 654 8.21 8.31 -6.88
N LYS A 655 9.47 8.71 -7.01
CA LYS A 655 10.33 9.13 -5.90
C LYS A 655 9.78 10.35 -5.13
N GLN A 656 9.01 11.21 -5.79
CA GLN A 656 8.47 12.48 -5.26
C GLN A 656 7.19 12.30 -4.44
N GLU A 657 6.55 11.13 -4.49
CA GLU A 657 5.36 10.84 -3.68
C GLU A 657 5.73 10.81 -2.20
N THR A 658 4.87 11.39 -1.35
CA THR A 658 5.04 11.44 0.12
C THR A 658 4.63 10.12 0.80
N THR A 659 4.15 9.16 0.03
CA THR A 659 3.50 7.91 0.44
C THR A 659 4.46 6.85 1.00
N GLY A 660 3.94 5.84 1.69
CA GLY A 660 4.74 4.79 2.32
C GLY A 660 4.11 4.23 3.59
N PHE A 661 4.51 3.03 3.97
CA PHE A 661 3.99 2.35 5.16
C PHE A 661 5.01 2.36 6.28
N VAL A 662 4.57 2.69 7.49
CA VAL A 662 5.40 2.66 8.71
C VAL A 662 4.73 1.77 9.75
N LEU A 663 5.40 0.69 10.13
CA LEU A 663 4.98 -0.22 11.20
C LEU A 663 5.79 0.14 12.44
N GLN A 664 5.21 0.91 13.36
CA GLN A 664 5.85 1.41 14.57
C GLN A 664 5.32 0.70 15.83
N ASN A 665 6.21 0.18 16.67
CA ASN A 665 5.84 -0.49 17.94
C ASN A 665 4.78 -1.59 17.75
N CYS A 666 4.79 -2.28 16.61
CA CYS A 666 3.85 -3.34 16.29
C CYS A 666 4.36 -4.71 16.77
N LYS A 667 3.47 -5.71 16.86
CA LYS A 667 3.86 -7.12 17.03
C LYS A 667 3.52 -7.90 15.76
N ILE A 668 4.54 -8.35 15.02
CA ILE A 668 4.40 -9.22 13.84
C ILE A 668 4.52 -10.67 14.32
N LEU A 669 3.42 -11.40 14.29
CA LEU A 669 3.23 -12.70 14.95
C LEU A 669 2.57 -13.71 13.99
N PRO A 670 2.77 -15.03 14.18
CA PRO A 670 1.95 -16.04 13.54
C PRO A 670 0.58 -16.14 14.24
N GLU A 671 -0.50 -16.32 13.48
CA GLU A 671 -1.82 -16.69 14.01
C GLU A 671 -1.71 -18.03 14.78
N ALA A 672 -2.50 -18.22 15.84
CA ALA A 672 -2.39 -19.38 16.73
C ALA A 672 -2.48 -20.74 16.01
N LEU A 673 -3.28 -20.83 14.93
CA LEU A 673 -3.39 -22.03 14.09
C LEU A 673 -2.23 -22.20 13.11
N PHE A 674 -1.60 -21.11 12.67
CA PHE A 674 -0.44 -21.12 11.79
C PHE A 674 0.85 -21.46 12.55
N LYS A 675 0.98 -21.02 13.81
CA LYS A 675 2.20 -21.15 14.61
C LYS A 675 2.85 -22.55 14.64
N PRO A 676 2.11 -23.68 14.75
CA PRO A 676 2.72 -25.02 14.74
C PRO A 676 3.35 -25.42 13.40
N VAL A 677 2.88 -24.85 12.29
CA VAL A 677 3.35 -25.14 10.92
C VAL A 677 4.12 -23.99 10.29
N ALA A 678 4.30 -22.87 10.99
CA ALA A 678 4.80 -21.62 10.40
C ALA A 678 6.16 -21.78 9.69
N ASN A 679 7.08 -22.58 10.25
CA ASN A 679 8.40 -22.85 9.68
C ASN A 679 8.35 -23.66 8.35
N GLN A 680 7.20 -24.21 7.97
CA GLN A 680 6.98 -24.89 6.68
C GLN A 680 6.68 -23.90 5.54
N PHE A 681 6.37 -22.64 5.87
CA PHE A 681 6.00 -21.60 4.92
C PHE A 681 6.94 -20.39 5.03
N LYS A 682 7.38 -19.84 3.90
CA LYS A 682 8.22 -18.65 3.90
C LYS A 682 7.37 -17.40 4.12
N SER A 683 7.74 -16.56 5.08
CA SER A 683 7.03 -15.35 5.48
C SER A 683 7.96 -14.14 5.47
N TYR A 684 7.53 -13.01 4.89
CA TYR A 684 8.36 -11.83 4.66
C TYR A 684 7.68 -10.54 5.13
N LEU A 685 8.48 -9.55 5.52
CA LEU A 685 8.04 -8.21 5.92
C LEU A 685 7.41 -7.44 4.75
N GLY A 686 7.90 -7.63 3.52
CA GLY A 686 7.28 -7.06 2.33
C GLY A 686 7.96 -7.42 1.01
N ARG A 687 7.35 -6.97 -0.10
CA ARG A 687 7.91 -7.03 -1.47
C ARG A 687 7.55 -5.78 -2.29
N PRO A 688 8.42 -5.32 -3.22
CA PRO A 688 8.23 -4.03 -3.88
C PRO A 688 7.24 -4.15 -5.05
N TRP A 689 5.95 -3.94 -4.75
CA TRP A 689 4.91 -3.90 -5.79
C TRP A 689 5.25 -2.91 -6.91
N LYS A 690 5.86 -1.76 -6.55
CA LYS A 690 6.19 -0.65 -7.46
C LYS A 690 7.60 -0.10 -7.23
N LEU A 691 8.06 0.71 -8.19
CA LEU A 691 9.47 1.03 -8.40
C LEU A 691 10.17 1.72 -7.21
N TYR A 692 9.46 2.57 -6.46
CA TYR A 692 10.02 3.31 -5.32
C TYR A 692 9.37 2.89 -3.99
N SER A 693 8.88 1.64 -3.91
CA SER A 693 8.19 1.05 -2.75
C SER A 693 8.86 1.38 -1.43
N ARG A 694 8.10 1.95 -0.48
CA ARG A 694 8.62 2.47 0.79
C ARG A 694 7.91 1.85 1.99
N THR A 695 8.62 0.98 2.71
CA THR A 695 8.15 0.37 3.97
C THR A 695 9.21 0.54 5.05
N ILE A 696 8.81 1.00 6.23
CA ILE A 696 9.66 1.09 7.42
C ILE A 696 9.06 0.23 8.52
N VAL A 697 9.85 -0.68 9.09
CA VAL A 697 9.48 -1.47 10.26
C VAL A 697 10.38 -1.04 11.41
N MET A 698 9.81 -0.40 12.43
CA MET A 698 10.59 0.21 13.51
C MET A 698 9.99 0.00 14.90
N GLU A 699 10.88 -0.11 15.89
CA GLU A 699 10.54 -0.33 17.32
C GLU A 699 9.64 -1.57 17.56
N SER A 700 9.55 -2.48 16.58
CA SER A 700 8.53 -3.51 16.51
C SER A 700 9.06 -4.89 16.90
N LEU A 701 8.21 -5.73 17.46
CA LEU A 701 8.51 -7.13 17.74
C LEU A 701 8.26 -7.98 16.48
N ILE A 702 9.24 -8.78 16.08
CA ILE A 702 9.19 -9.68 14.93
C ILE A 702 9.47 -11.10 15.41
N ASP A 703 8.47 -11.99 15.34
CA ASP A 703 8.62 -13.40 15.74
C ASP A 703 9.38 -14.23 14.69
N GLY A 704 9.97 -15.34 15.11
CA GLY A 704 11.04 -16.07 14.41
C GLY A 704 10.61 -16.90 13.20
N PHE A 705 9.37 -16.75 12.74
CA PHE A 705 8.84 -17.38 11.54
C PHE A 705 9.06 -16.53 10.28
N VAL A 706 9.44 -15.26 10.45
CA VAL A 706 9.87 -14.39 9.34
C VAL A 706 11.21 -14.88 8.83
N ASP A 707 11.35 -15.04 7.51
CA ASP A 707 12.56 -15.53 6.88
C ASP A 707 13.76 -14.61 7.17
N PRO A 708 14.98 -15.12 7.43
CA PRO A 708 16.15 -14.29 7.69
C PRO A 708 16.45 -13.23 6.62
N ALA A 709 16.11 -13.49 5.36
CA ALA A 709 16.20 -12.53 4.25
C ALA A 709 15.35 -11.26 4.51
N GLY A 710 14.28 -11.38 5.29
CA GLY A 710 13.35 -10.34 5.72
C GLY A 710 12.37 -9.88 4.63
N TRP A 711 12.88 -9.68 3.42
CA TRP A 711 12.15 -9.08 2.30
C TRP A 711 12.21 -10.02 1.09
N LEU A 712 11.24 -9.91 0.17
CA LEU A 712 11.09 -10.77 -1.00
C LEU A 712 11.10 -9.95 -2.29
N GLU A 713 11.74 -10.45 -3.34
CA GLU A 713 11.72 -9.82 -4.67
C GLU A 713 10.30 -9.80 -5.25
N TRP A 714 9.95 -8.75 -6.00
CA TRP A 714 8.73 -8.77 -6.80
C TRP A 714 8.91 -9.61 -8.07
N GLN A 715 9.89 -9.24 -8.89
CA GLN A 715 10.30 -9.98 -10.08
C GLN A 715 11.73 -9.62 -10.47
N GLY A 716 12.66 -10.59 -10.37
CA GLY A 716 14.07 -10.36 -10.73
C GLY A 716 14.72 -9.26 -9.90
N ASP A 717 15.37 -8.32 -10.57
CA ASP A 717 16.03 -7.13 -10.03
C ASP A 717 15.13 -5.88 -9.97
N PHE A 718 13.83 -6.00 -10.27
CA PHE A 718 12.88 -4.89 -10.22
C PHE A 718 12.86 -4.19 -8.85
N ALA A 719 12.98 -2.86 -8.89
CA ALA A 719 12.93 -1.94 -7.75
C ALA A 719 14.04 -2.09 -6.68
N LEU A 720 14.95 -3.06 -6.77
CA LEU A 720 15.86 -3.41 -5.66
C LEU A 720 16.82 -2.28 -5.26
N ASP A 721 17.20 -1.43 -6.21
CA ASP A 721 18.06 -0.26 -5.98
C ASP A 721 17.31 1.06 -5.70
N THR A 722 16.00 1.10 -5.98
CA THR A 722 15.16 2.32 -5.92
C THR A 722 14.11 2.31 -4.80
N LEU A 723 13.77 1.14 -4.25
CA LEU A 723 12.93 0.99 -3.07
C LEU A 723 13.58 1.57 -1.80
N PHE A 724 12.81 1.77 -0.74
CA PHE A 724 13.33 2.13 0.59
C PHE A 724 12.71 1.22 1.66
N TYR A 725 13.43 0.16 2.04
CA TYR A 725 13.04 -0.77 3.10
C TYR A 725 13.92 -0.59 4.33
N GLY A 726 13.39 0.14 5.32
CA GLY A 726 14.09 0.53 6.54
C GLY A 726 13.73 -0.35 7.74
N GLU A 727 14.74 -0.83 8.46
CA GLU A 727 14.57 -1.48 9.76
C GLU A 727 15.29 -0.67 10.87
N PHE A 728 14.61 -0.40 11.99
CA PHE A 728 15.16 0.35 13.13
C PHE A 728 14.71 -0.19 14.48
N ASN A 729 15.65 -0.52 15.37
CA ASN A 729 15.38 -0.88 16.77
C ASN A 729 14.29 -1.96 16.97
N ASN A 730 14.19 -2.92 16.05
CA ASN A 730 13.24 -4.03 16.15
C ASN A 730 13.73 -5.09 17.14
N THR A 731 12.80 -5.87 17.71
CA THR A 731 13.07 -6.87 18.75
C THR A 731 12.45 -8.23 18.42
N GLY A 732 12.84 -9.28 19.15
CA GLY A 732 12.36 -10.63 18.92
C GLY A 732 13.20 -11.42 17.89
N PRO A 733 12.99 -12.75 17.77
CA PRO A 733 13.89 -13.63 17.05
C PRO A 733 13.94 -13.39 15.51
N GLY A 734 12.91 -12.81 14.91
CA GLY A 734 12.89 -12.44 13.49
C GLY A 734 13.54 -11.09 13.16
N ALA A 735 13.91 -10.30 14.18
CA ALA A 735 14.44 -8.94 14.01
C ALA A 735 15.96 -8.87 13.74
N ARG A 736 16.66 -10.01 13.66
CA ARG A 736 18.07 -10.07 13.27
C ARG A 736 18.27 -9.66 11.82
N THR A 737 19.18 -8.73 11.57
CA THR A 737 19.39 -8.16 10.23
C THR A 737 20.66 -8.65 9.50
N ASP A 738 21.49 -9.46 10.17
CA ASP A 738 22.78 -9.95 9.65
C ASP A 738 22.66 -10.96 8.49
N HIS A 739 21.47 -11.50 8.25
CA HIS A 739 21.14 -12.41 7.15
C HIS A 739 20.15 -11.82 6.12
N ARG A 740 19.89 -10.50 6.18
CA ARG A 740 18.96 -9.82 5.26
C ARG A 740 19.50 -9.75 3.83
N VAL A 741 18.59 -9.52 2.89
CA VAL A 741 18.91 -9.20 1.49
C VAL A 741 19.85 -7.98 1.37
N LYS A 742 20.71 -8.00 0.34
CA LYS A 742 21.80 -7.00 0.14
C LYS A 742 21.48 -5.95 -0.93
N TRP A 743 20.20 -5.66 -1.16
CA TRP A 743 19.75 -4.68 -2.15
C TRP A 743 20.06 -3.23 -1.70
N ALA A 744 20.40 -2.31 -2.60
CA ALA A 744 20.79 -0.94 -2.22
C ALA A 744 19.63 -0.11 -1.60
N GLY A 745 18.39 -0.51 -1.86
CA GLY A 745 17.19 0.04 -1.23
C GLY A 745 16.89 -0.49 0.19
N ARG A 746 17.47 -1.62 0.61
CA ARG A 746 17.24 -2.22 1.94
C ARG A 746 18.30 -1.75 2.94
N ARG A 747 17.87 -1.19 4.08
CA ARG A 747 18.76 -0.47 5.02
C ARG A 747 18.41 -0.72 6.48
N ASP A 748 19.44 -0.93 7.29
CA ASP A 748 19.39 -0.69 8.73
C ASP A 748 19.54 0.82 8.93
N ILE A 749 18.45 1.52 9.26
CA ILE A 749 18.43 3.00 9.29
C ILE A 749 18.83 3.51 10.67
N ASN A 750 19.37 4.73 10.75
CA ASN A 750 19.72 5.36 12.04
C ASN A 750 18.53 6.10 12.69
N ARG A 751 18.73 6.66 13.88
CA ARG A 751 17.67 7.36 14.64
C ARG A 751 17.20 8.62 13.93
N GLU A 752 18.11 9.33 13.26
CA GLU A 752 17.87 10.57 12.53
C GLU A 752 17.09 10.32 11.23
N GLU A 753 17.23 9.14 10.63
CA GLU A 753 16.39 8.66 9.53
C GLU A 753 15.04 8.16 10.03
N ALA A 754 15.00 7.35 11.10
CA ALA A 754 13.77 6.81 11.66
C ALA A 754 12.83 7.92 12.19
N MET A 755 13.37 9.03 12.73
CA MET A 755 12.57 10.20 13.13
C MET A 755 11.70 10.75 12.00
N LYS A 756 12.17 10.71 10.74
CA LYS A 756 11.45 11.22 9.56
C LYS A 756 10.16 10.44 9.28
N TYR A 757 10.08 9.20 9.75
CA TYR A 757 8.96 8.28 9.55
C TYR A 757 8.00 8.22 10.75
N THR A 758 8.19 9.10 11.75
CA THR A 758 7.29 9.21 12.90
C THR A 758 6.00 9.96 12.56
N VAL A 759 4.94 9.79 13.35
CA VAL A 759 3.61 10.41 13.10
C VAL A 759 3.69 11.93 12.97
N GLU A 760 4.57 12.59 13.74
CA GLU A 760 4.79 14.03 13.69
C GLU A 760 5.34 14.50 12.34
N THR A 761 6.34 13.80 11.78
CA THR A 761 7.04 14.22 10.55
C THR A 761 6.45 13.63 9.27
N PHE A 762 5.94 12.39 9.32
CA PHE A 762 5.51 11.64 8.13
C PHE A 762 4.04 11.82 7.78
N LEU A 763 3.18 12.04 8.78
CA LEU A 763 1.74 12.29 8.57
C LEU A 763 1.34 13.75 8.82
N GLU A 764 2.29 14.61 9.22
CA GLU A 764 2.02 15.95 9.78
C GLU A 764 0.95 15.86 10.88
N GLY A 765 1.12 14.90 11.79
CA GLY A 765 0.04 14.26 12.56
C GLY A 765 -0.67 15.09 13.66
N THR A 766 -0.69 16.42 13.57
CA THR A 766 -1.48 17.27 14.49
C THR A 766 -2.96 16.85 14.49
N TRP A 767 -3.52 16.62 13.30
CA TRP A 767 -4.89 16.15 13.07
C TRP A 767 -5.21 14.83 13.80
N VAL A 768 -4.23 13.95 14.01
CA VAL A 768 -4.41 12.70 14.78
C VAL A 768 -4.68 13.02 16.24
N LYS A 769 -3.88 13.92 16.82
CA LYS A 769 -4.00 14.35 18.21
C LYS A 769 -5.26 15.20 18.44
N GLU A 770 -5.60 16.07 17.49
CA GLU A 770 -6.80 16.91 17.51
C GLU A 770 -8.10 16.09 17.45
N ALA A 771 -8.08 14.92 16.79
CA ALA A 771 -9.19 13.97 16.78
C ALA A 771 -9.35 13.16 18.08
N GLY A 772 -8.60 13.46 19.13
CA GLY A 772 -8.65 12.76 20.42
C GLY A 772 -7.97 11.38 20.42
N ALA A 773 -7.32 10.98 19.33
CA ALA A 773 -6.60 9.71 19.30
C ALA A 773 -5.36 9.79 20.20
N ASN A 774 -5.29 8.90 21.20
CA ASN A 774 -4.06 8.61 21.94
C ASN A 774 -2.96 8.31 20.90
N VAL A 775 -1.86 9.08 20.87
CA VAL A 775 -0.85 9.01 19.79
C VAL A 775 0.57 9.27 20.32
N ARG A 776 1.53 8.46 19.87
CA ARG A 776 2.96 8.66 20.12
C ARG A 776 3.55 9.36 18.91
N MET A 777 3.83 10.66 19.05
CA MET A 777 4.19 11.53 17.92
C MET A 777 5.58 11.19 17.32
N GLY A 778 6.54 10.79 18.16
CA GLY A 778 7.93 10.49 17.78
C GLY A 778 8.39 9.04 18.01
N LEU A 779 9.70 8.84 17.97
CA LEU A 779 10.37 7.61 18.42
C LEU A 779 10.39 7.49 19.95
N GLY A 780 10.83 6.35 20.46
CA GLY A 780 11.00 6.08 21.88
C GLY A 780 12.11 6.86 22.57
N SER A 781 11.98 6.88 23.89
CA SER A 781 13.00 7.18 24.89
C SER A 781 13.93 6.00 25.09
#